data_AF-A0A9D4ERA7-F1
#
_entry.id   AF-A0A9D4ERA7-F1
#
_cell.length_a   1.000
_cell.length_b   1.000
_cell.length_c   1.000
_cell.angle_alpha   90.00
_cell.angle_beta   90.00
_cell.angle_gamma   90.00
#
_symmetry.space_group_name_H-M   'P 1'
#
loop_
_entity.id
_entity.type
_entity.pdbx_description
1 polymer ?
#
loop_
_entity_poly.entity_id
_entity_poly.type
_entity_poly.pdbx_seq_one_letter_code
_entity_poly.pdbx_strand_id
1 'polypeptide(L)'
;MNSDIDCLKCSRKITVIQNIADRPFELAHLSVVTDKSTPPQCCCLQVLIPHIFLPEYLFPYDHIDAQKRLFLKSIRLNMCAGVLNKEGLIDIIQHGPALTIDDLDTVIAYHCAKLPENCQYIFKRPKPGHWPGPELVTQLKDSGVFLVPTAHVENTTHWDPQHRLGTLTVRTFDNSHELYWRLSTNLMERLLMFDITMTQMKVYVIMKIIRKEFFKPLVGDRLSTFHLKTTFLYCVEMSPPCIWKDENLIQCLKYCLTTLRRWLKVRYCPHYTTANVNLYAGKLQWNEFPVLIDLLKDMILNDVSCLHNVKMDDLGNRISSNSTESTNGLPFEELDFVVARKMYNMMILRSCIYSDKIGMLAAEETSINEVINDHAKYIQQLETIYETSTVHMRSAVSIELPFRYSMHAAMKASLCIGNNQSLPQGIFTLCDKSLMSDVTSSRLKLASIYFSARRFEEAAAILKQVDALITNKVTPVSPFFCNKTPFDPEMMGRRREFPDIFQKEIAFCTIFSRHEINCVPGQLVVEFYRTVTVEDEGCLRDNRSWRLWMHHAVVDSLPYMYYLQFLIFRSTGLISDKDIALKNLVDTCSTTQYHFETSLNLIAHCFELEGQWKLAWRVYKFSVKFRPQNNAAYWHMFRMIGGLFYGVKMLSW
;
A
#
# COMPACT_ATOMS: atom_id res chain seq x y z
N MET A 1 10.16 -0.96 5.24
CA MET A 1 11.01 0.23 5.47
C MET A 1 10.08 1.42 5.66
N ASN A 2 9.62 1.64 6.89
CA ASN A 2 8.70 2.73 7.16
C ASN A 2 9.48 4.03 7.11
N SER A 3 9.06 4.95 6.24
CA SER A 3 9.36 6.37 6.41
C SER A 3 8.80 6.82 7.75
N ASP A 4 9.31 7.89 8.36
CA ASP A 4 8.76 8.49 9.59
C ASP A 4 7.32 9.07 9.41
N ILE A 5 6.67 8.73 8.31
CA ILE A 5 5.28 8.99 7.95
C ILE A 5 4.79 7.69 7.30
N ASP A 6 3.87 6.97 7.92
CA ASP A 6 3.37 5.71 7.38
C ASP A 6 2.43 5.98 6.20
N CYS A 7 1.59 7.02 6.29
CA CYS A 7 0.61 7.38 5.27
C CYS A 7 0.62 8.88 4.92
N LEU A 8 0.72 9.20 3.62
CA LEU A 8 0.51 10.55 3.08
C LEU A 8 -0.82 10.59 2.33
N LYS A 9 -1.65 11.59 2.64
CA LYS A 9 -2.99 11.79 2.06
C LYS A 9 -3.02 13.03 1.19
N CYS A 10 -3.13 12.85 -0.12
CA CYS A 10 -3.32 13.94 -1.07
C CYS A 10 -4.67 13.86 -1.76
N SER A 11 -5.33 15.02 -1.91
CA SER A 11 -6.51 15.15 -2.75
C SER A 11 -6.11 15.17 -4.21
N ARG A 12 -6.73 14.31 -5.04
CA ARG A 12 -6.57 14.32 -6.50
C ARG A 12 -7.28 15.48 -7.20
N LYS A 13 -8.21 16.16 -6.49
CA LYS A 13 -9.01 17.27 -7.02
C LYS A 13 -8.31 18.63 -6.94
N ILE A 14 -7.11 18.68 -6.35
CA ILE A 14 -6.36 19.91 -6.12
C ILE A 14 -4.99 19.74 -6.78
N THR A 15 -4.68 20.61 -7.73
CA THR A 15 -3.37 20.64 -8.38
C THR A 15 -2.53 21.76 -7.79
N VAL A 16 -1.31 21.44 -7.36
CA VAL A 16 -0.34 22.45 -6.94
C VAL A 16 0.62 22.77 -8.08
N ILE A 17 0.59 24.01 -8.56
CA ILE A 17 1.43 24.51 -9.65
C ILE A 17 2.49 25.47 -9.15
N GLN A 18 3.65 25.53 -9.81
CA GLN A 18 4.70 26.50 -9.50
C GLN A 18 4.64 27.75 -10.39
N ASN A 19 4.14 27.62 -11.61
CA ASN A 19 3.96 28.73 -12.54
C ASN A 19 2.50 28.81 -12.98
N ILE A 20 1.94 30.01 -12.95
CA ILE A 20 0.55 30.29 -13.38
C ILE A 20 0.36 29.95 -14.86
N ALA A 21 1.42 30.02 -15.67
CA ALA A 21 1.38 29.60 -17.08
C ALA A 21 1.14 28.09 -17.28
N ASP A 22 1.43 27.26 -16.27
CA ASP A 22 1.27 25.81 -16.32
C ASP A 22 -0.14 25.35 -15.89
N ARG A 23 -1.14 26.25 -15.93
CA ARG A 23 -2.48 26.02 -15.39
C ARG A 23 -3.34 25.13 -16.32
N PRO A 24 -3.78 23.94 -15.87
CA PRO A 24 -4.80 23.16 -16.58
C PRO A 24 -6.21 23.76 -16.39
N PHE A 25 -7.14 23.57 -17.32
CA PHE A 25 -8.43 24.30 -17.31
C PHE A 25 -9.50 23.76 -16.31
N GLU A 26 -9.32 22.58 -15.70
CA GLU A 26 -10.42 21.81 -15.09
C GLU A 26 -10.32 21.55 -13.56
N LEU A 27 -9.26 21.99 -12.85
CA LEU A 27 -9.02 21.64 -11.44
C LEU A 27 -8.92 22.87 -10.51
N ALA A 28 -9.18 22.70 -9.21
CA ALA A 28 -8.89 23.73 -8.23
C ALA A 28 -7.36 23.89 -8.10
N HIS A 29 -6.83 25.10 -8.31
CA HIS A 29 -5.40 25.34 -8.33
C HIS A 29 -4.89 26.04 -7.08
N LEU A 30 -3.83 25.47 -6.51
CA LEU A 30 -2.96 26.13 -5.55
C LEU A 30 -1.64 26.47 -6.24
N SER A 31 -1.06 27.62 -5.93
CA SER A 31 0.27 27.98 -6.39
C SER A 31 1.25 28.07 -5.23
N VAL A 32 2.42 27.46 -5.45
CA VAL A 32 3.56 27.57 -4.54
C VAL A 32 4.12 28.98 -4.62
N VAL A 33 4.10 29.70 -3.51
CA VAL A 33 4.72 31.01 -3.38
C VAL A 33 5.88 30.89 -2.40
N THR A 34 7.08 31.28 -2.85
CA THR A 34 8.28 31.42 -2.03
C THR A 34 8.85 32.82 -2.23
N ASP A 35 9.25 33.46 -1.14
CA ASP A 35 9.95 34.74 -1.14
C ASP A 35 11.26 34.64 -0.34
N LYS A 36 12.03 35.74 -0.27
CA LYS A 36 13.31 35.77 0.47
C LYS A 36 13.15 35.56 1.98
N SER A 37 11.96 35.81 2.53
CA SER A 37 11.64 35.60 3.95
C SER A 37 11.14 34.19 4.25
N THR A 38 10.78 33.41 3.22
CA THR A 38 10.25 32.07 3.37
C THR A 38 11.37 31.11 3.81
N PRO A 39 11.18 30.31 4.88
CA PRO A 39 12.21 29.37 5.32
C PRO A 39 12.60 28.35 4.22
N PRO A 40 13.86 27.87 4.16
CA PRO A 40 14.36 27.05 3.05
C PRO A 40 13.63 25.71 2.81
N GLN A 41 12.84 25.22 3.76
CA GLN A 41 12.01 24.01 3.62
C GLN A 41 10.52 24.32 3.60
N CYS A 42 10.13 25.58 3.46
CA CYS A 42 8.75 26.01 3.54
C CYS A 42 8.31 26.70 2.25
N CYS A 43 7.00 26.75 2.04
CA CYS A 43 6.35 27.59 1.06
C CYS A 43 5.00 28.07 1.57
N CYS A 44 4.44 29.09 0.95
CA CYS A 44 3.06 29.49 1.12
C CYS A 44 2.22 28.93 -0.04
N LEU A 45 0.94 28.66 0.21
CA LEU A 45 0.01 28.20 -0.82
C LEU A 45 -1.01 29.29 -1.14
N GLN A 46 -0.91 29.86 -2.35
CA GLN A 46 -1.87 30.81 -2.88
C GLN A 46 -3.00 30.09 -3.60
N VAL A 47 -4.25 30.49 -3.36
CA VAL A 47 -5.43 29.98 -4.06
C VAL A 47 -5.61 30.73 -5.38
N LEU A 48 -5.69 30.00 -6.50
CA LEU A 48 -5.87 30.55 -7.84
C LEU A 48 -7.24 30.09 -8.40
N ILE A 49 -8.29 30.88 -8.19
CA ILE A 49 -9.68 30.48 -8.53
C ILE A 49 -9.94 30.56 -10.05
N PRO A 50 -10.62 29.58 -10.67
CA PRO A 50 -11.50 29.79 -11.82
C PRO A 50 -12.96 29.59 -11.39
N HIS A 51 -13.77 30.66 -11.36
CA HIS A 51 -15.24 30.76 -11.31
C HIS A 51 -16.18 29.68 -10.68
N ILE A 52 -15.69 28.67 -9.96
CA ILE A 52 -16.51 27.61 -9.36
C ILE A 52 -16.58 27.86 -7.86
N PHE A 53 -17.80 28.07 -7.35
CA PHE A 53 -18.13 28.10 -5.92
C PHE A 53 -17.62 26.81 -5.26
N LEU A 54 -16.45 26.88 -4.61
CA LEU A 54 -16.03 25.86 -3.67
C LEU A 54 -16.89 26.05 -2.40
N PRO A 55 -17.54 24.99 -1.90
CA PRO A 55 -18.31 25.11 -0.67
C PRO A 55 -17.41 25.56 0.48
N GLU A 56 -17.86 26.54 1.25
CA GLU A 56 -17.13 27.19 2.35
C GLU A 56 -16.65 26.18 3.42
N TYR A 57 -17.29 25.00 3.50
CA TYR A 57 -16.89 23.91 4.39
C TYR A 57 -15.70 23.07 3.90
N LEU A 58 -15.40 23.06 2.59
CA LEU A 58 -14.23 22.38 2.01
C LEU A 58 -12.98 23.27 2.02
N PHE A 59 -13.18 24.59 2.01
CA PHE A 59 -12.12 25.60 1.97
C PHE A 59 -12.54 26.87 2.74
N PRO A 60 -12.52 26.88 4.08
CA PRO A 60 -12.74 28.11 4.83
C PRO A 60 -11.54 29.05 4.59
N TYR A 61 -11.77 30.18 3.95
CA TYR A 61 -10.77 31.19 3.58
C TYR A 61 -10.24 31.94 4.82
N ASP A 62 -8.93 32.18 4.96
CA ASP A 62 -8.39 32.72 6.23
C ASP A 62 -7.20 33.71 6.16
N HIS A 63 -6.64 34.05 5.00
CA HIS A 63 -5.73 35.21 4.92
C HIS A 63 -5.69 35.81 3.52
N ILE A 64 -5.97 37.11 3.45
CA ILE A 64 -5.85 37.93 2.24
C ILE A 64 -4.72 38.92 2.49
N ASP A 65 -3.69 38.88 1.64
CA ASP A 65 -2.58 39.81 1.76
C ASP A 65 -2.94 41.22 1.24
N ALA A 66 -2.00 42.17 1.37
CA ALA A 66 -2.19 43.54 0.90
C ALA A 66 -2.44 43.65 -0.62
N GLN A 67 -2.07 42.62 -1.40
CA GLN A 67 -2.29 42.53 -2.84
C GLN A 67 -3.57 41.76 -3.20
N LYS A 68 -4.45 41.51 -2.22
CA LYS A 68 -5.70 40.76 -2.38
C LYS A 68 -5.51 39.30 -2.84
N ARG A 69 -4.33 38.72 -2.62
CA ARG A 69 -4.06 37.31 -2.86
C ARG A 69 -4.52 36.49 -1.66
N LEU A 70 -5.17 35.38 -1.94
CA LEU A 70 -5.74 34.49 -0.94
C LEU A 70 -4.76 33.35 -0.64
N PHE A 71 -4.46 33.13 0.64
CA PHE A 71 -3.54 32.09 1.10
C PHE A 71 -4.19 31.07 2.02
N LEU A 72 -3.72 29.81 1.93
CA LEU A 72 -4.20 28.69 2.73
C LEU A 72 -3.34 28.51 3.99
N LYS A 73 -3.99 28.58 5.16
CA LYS A 73 -3.35 28.30 6.45
C LYS A 73 -3.10 26.81 6.67
N SER A 74 -1.87 26.44 7.05
CA SER A 74 -1.47 25.08 7.41
C SER A 74 -2.04 24.59 8.75
N ILE A 75 -2.34 25.50 9.69
CA ILE A 75 -2.81 25.16 11.05
C ILE A 75 -4.22 24.56 11.11
N ARG A 76 -5.11 24.83 10.13
CA ARG A 76 -6.49 24.31 10.11
C ARG A 76 -6.55 22.79 9.91
N LEU A 77 -5.59 22.19 9.20
CA LEU A 77 -5.47 20.73 9.09
C LEU A 77 -5.07 20.08 10.42
N ASN A 78 -4.37 20.81 11.29
CA ASN A 78 -4.09 20.36 12.66
C ASN A 78 -5.34 20.47 13.56
N MET A 79 -6.26 21.41 13.30
CA MET A 79 -7.47 21.62 14.13
C MET A 79 -8.52 20.53 13.97
N CYS A 80 -8.65 19.90 12.79
CA CYS A 80 -9.60 18.78 12.59
C CYS A 80 -9.35 17.61 13.55
N ALA A 81 -8.09 17.36 13.93
CA ALA A 81 -7.74 16.32 14.89
C ALA A 81 -8.21 16.64 16.32
N GLY A 82 -8.14 17.91 16.73
CA GLY A 82 -8.59 18.35 18.05
C GLY A 82 -10.12 18.28 18.23
N VAL A 83 -10.88 18.42 17.14
CA VAL A 83 -12.35 18.27 17.14
C VAL A 83 -12.74 16.80 17.28
N LEU A 84 -12.08 15.91 16.53
CA LEU A 84 -12.35 14.45 16.60
C LEU A 84 -12.00 13.85 17.97
N ASN A 85 -11.00 14.41 18.66
CA ASN A 85 -10.58 13.97 19.99
C ASN A 85 -11.59 14.41 21.10
N LYS A 86 -12.24 15.57 20.94
CA LYS A 86 -13.25 16.08 21.89
C LYS A 86 -14.58 15.33 21.86
N GLU A 87 -14.88 14.66 20.74
CA GLU A 87 -16.11 13.87 20.55
C GLU A 87 -15.98 12.41 21.05
N GLY A 88 -14.79 12.00 21.53
CA GLY A 88 -14.57 10.70 22.19
C GLY A 88 -14.67 9.47 21.27
N LEU A 89 -14.48 9.65 19.96
CA LEU A 89 -14.71 8.60 18.95
C LEU A 89 -13.47 7.71 18.70
N ILE A 90 -12.25 8.23 18.85
CA ILE A 90 -10.96 7.52 18.60
C ILE A 90 -9.85 8.16 19.45
N ASP A 91 -8.94 7.36 20.03
CA ASP A 91 -7.70 7.84 20.67
C ASP A 91 -6.71 8.35 19.60
N ILE A 92 -6.79 9.64 19.27
CA ILE A 92 -5.89 10.27 18.28
C ILE A 92 -4.76 11.00 19.02
N ILE A 93 -3.52 10.57 18.79
CA ILE A 93 -2.32 11.24 19.32
C ILE A 93 -1.72 12.11 18.21
N GLN A 94 -1.53 13.40 18.47
CA GLN A 94 -0.92 14.30 17.49
C GLN A 94 0.60 14.43 17.75
N HIS A 95 1.40 14.17 16.72
CA HIS A 95 2.86 14.30 16.76
C HIS A 95 3.37 15.10 15.55
N GLY A 96 3.55 16.41 15.73
CA GLY A 96 3.90 17.31 14.63
C GLY A 96 2.75 17.39 13.60
N PRO A 97 3.02 17.22 12.28
CA PRO A 97 1.97 17.19 11.26
C PRO A 97 1.28 15.83 11.12
N ALA A 98 1.71 14.82 11.87
CA ALA A 98 1.14 13.48 11.85
C ALA A 98 0.05 13.33 12.90
N LEU A 99 -0.99 12.61 12.51
CA LEU A 99 -2.04 12.10 13.37
C LEU A 99 -1.78 10.61 13.52
N THR A 100 -1.43 10.18 14.72
CA THR A 100 -1.28 8.78 15.07
C THR A 100 -2.64 8.23 15.45
N ILE A 101 -3.12 7.29 14.65
CA ILE A 101 -4.38 6.56 14.84
C ILE A 101 -4.00 5.08 14.82
N ASP A 102 -4.31 4.31 15.86
CA ASP A 102 -3.96 2.88 15.97
C ASP A 102 -2.48 2.56 15.61
N ASP A 103 -1.55 3.32 16.21
CA ASP A 103 -0.09 3.24 15.98
C ASP A 103 0.41 3.65 14.57
N LEU A 104 -0.42 4.28 13.74
CA LEU A 104 -0.05 4.68 12.37
C LEU A 104 -0.03 6.19 12.16
N ASP A 105 1.14 6.69 11.72
CA ASP A 105 1.36 8.12 11.49
C ASP A 105 0.82 8.56 10.13
N THR A 106 -0.30 9.28 10.16
CA THR A 106 -0.98 9.80 8.98
C THR A 106 -0.80 11.31 8.83
N VAL A 107 -0.33 11.76 7.66
CA VAL A 107 -0.14 13.19 7.34
C VAL A 107 -0.99 13.58 6.13
N ILE A 108 -1.78 14.64 6.26
CA ILE A 108 -2.48 15.27 5.14
C ILE A 108 -1.51 16.19 4.39
N ALA A 109 -1.51 16.11 3.06
CA ALA A 109 -0.56 16.80 2.22
C ALA A 109 -1.18 17.23 0.88
N TYR A 110 -0.49 18.11 0.16
CA TYR A 110 -0.74 18.37 -1.26
C TYR A 110 0.45 17.95 -2.10
N HIS A 111 0.22 17.40 -3.29
CA HIS A 111 1.30 17.00 -4.19
C HIS A 111 1.62 18.11 -5.17
N CYS A 112 2.89 18.50 -5.23
CA CYS A 112 3.44 19.37 -6.25
C CYS A 112 4.29 18.50 -7.18
N ALA A 113 3.77 18.23 -8.38
CA ALA A 113 4.42 17.33 -9.34
C ALA A 113 5.79 17.82 -9.79
N LYS A 114 5.98 19.14 -9.87
CA LYS A 114 7.27 19.74 -10.20
C LYS A 114 8.13 19.85 -8.95
N LEU A 115 9.39 19.47 -9.05
CA LEU A 115 10.34 19.56 -7.93
C LEU A 115 10.83 21.01 -7.73
N PRO A 116 10.61 21.64 -6.56
CA PRO A 116 11.10 22.99 -6.26
C PRO A 116 12.62 23.07 -6.33
N GLU A 117 13.16 24.23 -6.71
CA GLU A 117 14.61 24.40 -6.94
C GLU A 117 15.46 24.10 -5.69
N ASN A 118 14.97 24.50 -4.51
CA ASN A 118 15.62 24.23 -3.24
C ASN A 118 15.72 22.72 -2.90
N CYS A 119 14.84 21.87 -3.45
CA CYS A 119 14.88 20.41 -3.30
C CYS A 119 15.72 19.69 -4.38
N GLN A 120 16.33 20.42 -5.31
CA GLN A 120 17.15 19.86 -6.39
C GLN A 120 18.64 19.70 -6.01
N TYR A 121 19.01 19.98 -4.75
CA TYR A 121 20.41 19.97 -4.31
C TYR A 121 21.12 18.63 -4.56
N ILE A 122 20.39 17.52 -4.41
CA ILE A 122 20.87 16.17 -4.73
C ILE A 122 21.43 16.04 -6.15
N PHE A 123 20.87 16.74 -7.12
CA PHE A 123 21.32 16.65 -8.50
C PHE A 123 22.56 17.51 -8.77
N LYS A 124 22.74 18.59 -8.01
CA LYS A 124 23.82 19.56 -8.21
C LYS A 124 25.14 19.13 -7.57
N ARG A 125 25.14 18.20 -6.60
CA ARG A 125 26.35 17.77 -5.88
C ARG A 125 27.13 16.63 -6.55
N PRO A 126 28.47 16.53 -6.33
CA PRO A 126 29.32 15.45 -6.86
C PRO A 126 28.89 14.07 -6.36
N LYS A 127 28.98 13.05 -7.22
CA LYS A 127 28.57 11.65 -6.92
C LYS A 127 29.70 10.66 -7.23
N PRO A 128 30.76 10.61 -6.41
CA PRO A 128 31.91 9.76 -6.69
C PRO A 128 31.56 8.25 -6.67
N GLY A 129 30.50 7.86 -5.95
CA GLY A 129 29.97 6.49 -5.96
C GLY A 129 29.20 6.10 -7.21
N HIS A 130 29.00 7.02 -8.17
CA HIS A 130 28.17 6.82 -9.37
C HIS A 130 26.73 6.38 -9.06
N TRP A 131 26.25 6.72 -7.88
CA TRP A 131 24.89 6.47 -7.40
C TRP A 131 24.27 7.81 -6.98
N PRO A 132 22.96 8.06 -7.21
CA PRO A 132 22.00 7.23 -7.95
C PRO A 132 22.33 7.09 -9.44
N GLY A 133 21.93 5.96 -10.05
CA GLY A 133 22.07 5.74 -11.49
C GLY A 133 21.16 6.66 -12.33
N PRO A 134 21.40 6.81 -13.66
CA PRO A 134 20.67 7.74 -14.51
C PRO A 134 19.15 7.54 -14.54
N GLU A 135 18.69 6.28 -14.57
CA GLU A 135 17.26 5.94 -14.55
C GLU A 135 16.58 6.39 -13.26
N LEU A 136 17.20 6.08 -12.11
CA LEU A 136 16.72 6.52 -10.81
C LEU A 136 16.73 8.06 -10.71
N VAL A 137 17.73 8.75 -11.26
CA VAL A 137 17.76 10.22 -11.31
C VAL A 137 16.53 10.79 -12.03
N THR A 138 16.10 10.18 -13.13
CA THR A 138 14.87 10.57 -13.83
C THR A 138 13.64 10.37 -12.95
N GLN A 139 13.48 9.18 -12.35
CA GLN A 139 12.36 8.90 -11.44
C GLN A 139 12.31 9.87 -10.25
N LEU A 140 13.47 10.24 -9.70
CA LEU A 140 13.55 11.21 -8.61
C LEU A 140 13.09 12.61 -9.02
N LYS A 141 13.39 13.05 -10.24
CA LYS A 141 12.93 14.36 -10.77
C LYS A 141 11.41 14.35 -10.99
N ASP A 142 10.86 13.24 -11.48
CA ASP A 142 9.44 13.11 -11.80
C ASP A 142 8.56 12.91 -10.57
N SER A 143 9.15 12.54 -9.43
CA SER A 143 8.41 12.27 -8.18
C SER A 143 7.79 13.52 -7.52
N GLY A 144 8.28 14.71 -7.84
CA GLY A 144 7.82 15.97 -7.24
C GLY A 144 8.07 16.07 -5.73
N VAL A 145 7.26 16.87 -5.02
CA VAL A 145 7.27 16.99 -3.55
C VAL A 145 5.88 16.98 -2.96
N PHE A 146 5.79 16.62 -1.68
CA PHE A 146 4.57 16.78 -0.89
C PHE A 146 4.67 18.01 0.00
N LEU A 147 3.58 18.76 0.11
CA LEU A 147 3.44 19.93 0.96
C LEU A 147 2.65 19.52 2.19
N VAL A 148 3.29 19.49 3.35
CA VAL A 148 2.68 19.05 4.62
C VAL A 148 2.53 20.24 5.58
N PRO A 149 1.55 20.22 6.50
CA PRO A 149 1.43 21.24 7.52
C PRO A 149 2.73 21.41 8.34
N THR A 150 2.99 22.63 8.79
CA THR A 150 4.13 22.90 9.67
C THR A 150 3.63 22.99 11.10
N ALA A 151 4.04 22.07 11.97
CA ALA A 151 3.67 22.12 13.39
C ALA A 151 4.51 23.13 14.20
N HIS A 152 5.74 23.42 13.76
CA HIS A 152 6.64 24.37 14.42
C HIS A 152 7.53 25.06 13.38
N VAL A 153 7.32 26.34 13.12
CA VAL A 153 8.24 27.17 12.30
C VAL A 153 9.35 27.78 13.18
N GLU A 154 9.17 27.76 14.51
CA GLU A 154 10.02 28.45 15.49
C GLU A 154 11.52 28.08 15.44
N ASN A 155 11.90 26.96 14.81
CA ASN A 155 13.28 26.46 14.81
C ASN A 155 13.94 26.33 13.43
N THR A 156 13.35 26.84 12.35
CA THR A 156 14.02 26.90 11.03
C THR A 156 15.05 28.04 11.00
N THR A 157 16.14 27.88 11.75
CA THR A 157 17.24 28.85 11.76
C THR A 157 18.10 28.69 10.50
N HIS A 158 18.30 29.80 9.79
CA HIS A 158 19.33 29.90 8.76
C HIS A 158 20.70 29.80 9.45
N TRP A 159 21.57 28.89 8.99
CA TRP A 159 22.94 28.80 9.51
C TRP A 159 23.79 29.90 8.86
N ASP A 160 24.12 30.94 9.64
CA ASP A 160 25.14 31.94 9.27
C ASP A 160 26.49 31.54 9.89
N PRO A 161 27.52 31.23 9.07
CA PRO A 161 28.85 30.91 9.57
C PRO A 161 29.51 32.01 10.41
N GLN A 162 29.04 33.26 10.35
CA GLN A 162 29.66 34.40 11.05
C GLN A 162 29.07 34.67 12.46
N HIS A 163 27.89 34.16 12.79
CA HIS A 163 27.25 34.39 14.09
C HIS A 163 27.33 33.16 15.00
N ARG A 164 28.31 33.14 15.93
CA ARG A 164 28.48 32.09 16.96
C ARG A 164 27.47 32.14 18.13
N LEU A 165 26.44 33.00 18.05
CA LEU A 165 25.32 33.02 19.00
C LEU A 165 24.05 32.59 18.27
N GLY A 166 23.67 31.32 18.43
CA GLY A 166 22.46 30.75 17.86
C GLY A 166 21.21 31.20 18.62
N THR A 167 20.73 32.42 18.33
CA THR A 167 19.30 32.76 18.44
C THR A 167 19.00 33.92 17.51
N LEU A 168 18.97 33.65 16.20
CA LEU A 168 18.28 34.55 15.28
C LEU A 168 16.78 34.26 15.45
N THR A 169 16.11 34.96 16.36
CA THR A 169 14.65 35.08 16.30
C THR A 169 14.35 35.73 14.97
N VAL A 170 13.81 34.95 14.02
CA VAL A 170 13.19 35.51 12.83
C VAL A 170 12.14 36.48 13.38
N ARG A 171 12.33 37.79 13.16
CA ARG A 171 11.29 38.78 13.42
C ARG A 171 10.11 38.38 12.54
N THR A 172 9.17 37.65 13.11
CA THR A 172 7.91 37.38 12.45
C THR A 172 7.10 38.65 12.50
N PHE A 173 7.00 39.30 11.34
CA PHE A 173 5.81 40.09 11.08
C PHE A 173 4.62 39.13 11.24
N ASP A 174 3.82 39.42 12.26
CA ASP A 174 2.38 39.15 12.33
C ASP A 174 1.95 37.70 12.03
N ASN A 175 1.90 36.82 13.04
CA ASN A 175 1.20 35.51 13.02
C ASN A 175 1.36 34.64 11.73
N SER A 176 2.45 34.79 10.99
CA SER A 176 2.63 34.26 9.62
C SER A 176 3.06 32.80 9.56
N HIS A 177 3.37 32.19 10.69
CA HIS A 177 3.74 30.77 10.79
C HIS A 177 2.62 29.82 10.37
N GLU A 178 1.37 30.25 10.56
CA GLU A 178 0.19 29.49 10.18
C GLU A 178 0.03 29.37 8.66
N LEU A 179 0.78 30.11 7.85
CA LEU A 179 0.70 30.08 6.39
C LEU A 179 1.75 29.16 5.74
N TYR A 180 2.75 28.71 6.50
CA TYR A 180 3.85 27.92 5.95
C TYR A 180 3.52 26.43 5.87
N TRP A 181 3.84 25.86 4.71
CA TRP A 181 3.77 24.45 4.38
C TRP A 181 5.18 23.90 4.21
N ARG A 182 5.51 22.78 4.84
CA ARG A 182 6.82 22.14 4.73
C ARG A 182 6.92 21.27 3.49
N LEU A 183 8.02 21.39 2.76
CA LEU A 183 8.37 20.52 1.64
C LEU A 183 8.84 19.15 2.15
N SER A 184 8.20 18.09 1.69
CA SER A 184 8.48 16.70 2.05
C SER A 184 8.89 15.91 0.81
N THR A 185 10.15 15.44 0.81
CA THR A 185 10.73 14.61 -0.26
C THR A 185 10.61 13.11 0.02
N ASN A 186 9.57 12.69 0.75
CA ASN A 186 9.43 11.31 1.23
C ASN A 186 9.41 10.28 0.07
N LEU A 187 8.76 10.59 -1.06
CA LEU A 187 8.75 9.68 -2.20
C LEU A 187 10.14 9.51 -2.83
N MET A 188 10.90 10.59 -2.98
CA MET A 188 12.30 10.52 -3.42
C MET A 188 13.12 9.63 -2.49
N GLU A 189 12.99 9.84 -1.17
CA GLU A 189 13.69 9.04 -0.17
C GLU A 189 13.29 7.56 -0.23
N ARG A 190 12.03 7.24 -0.47
CA ARG A 190 11.58 5.86 -0.67
C ARG A 190 12.20 5.24 -1.91
N LEU A 191 12.19 5.94 -3.04
CA LEU A 191 12.81 5.47 -4.28
C LEU A 191 14.30 5.17 -4.09
N LEU A 192 15.03 6.09 -3.43
CA LEU A 192 16.44 5.89 -3.06
C LEU A 192 16.63 4.66 -2.17
N MET A 193 15.78 4.48 -1.17
CA MET A 193 15.86 3.32 -0.26
C MET A 193 15.46 2.01 -0.94
N PHE A 194 14.71 2.03 -2.05
CA PHE A 194 14.39 0.83 -2.82
C PHE A 194 15.52 0.39 -3.76
N ASP A 195 16.43 1.29 -4.08
CA ASP A 195 17.56 1.03 -4.98
C ASP A 195 18.84 0.56 -4.26
N ILE A 196 18.83 0.50 -2.91
CA ILE A 196 19.99 0.03 -2.16
C ILE A 196 20.16 -1.50 -2.22
N THR A 197 21.41 -1.95 -2.15
CA THR A 197 21.76 -3.38 -2.11
C THR A 197 21.40 -4.03 -0.76
N MET A 198 21.42 -5.37 -0.73
CA MET A 198 21.14 -6.11 0.51
C MET A 198 22.17 -5.79 1.62
N THR A 199 23.46 -5.69 1.29
CA THR A 199 24.51 -5.32 2.26
C THR A 199 24.29 -3.91 2.79
N GLN A 200 23.98 -2.95 1.91
CA GLN A 200 23.63 -1.58 2.29
C GLN A 200 22.43 -1.56 3.26
N MET A 201 21.40 -2.35 2.98
CA MET A 201 20.24 -2.49 3.86
C MET A 201 20.59 -3.07 5.23
N LYS A 202 21.43 -4.11 5.29
CA LYS A 202 21.93 -4.68 6.57
C LYS A 202 22.61 -3.62 7.41
N VAL A 203 23.48 -2.80 6.83
CA VAL A 203 24.14 -1.69 7.54
C VAL A 203 23.13 -0.70 8.10
N TYR A 204 22.16 -0.27 7.30
CA TYR A 204 21.13 0.67 7.77
C TYR A 204 20.28 0.10 8.91
N VAL A 205 19.92 -1.19 8.86
CA VAL A 205 19.21 -1.87 9.95
C VAL A 205 20.04 -1.86 11.24
N ILE A 206 21.33 -2.18 11.15
CA ILE A 206 22.23 -2.14 12.32
C ILE A 206 22.32 -0.72 12.90
N MET A 207 22.40 0.31 12.05
CA MET A 207 22.36 1.70 12.53
C MET A 207 21.07 2.01 13.31
N LYS A 208 19.91 1.52 12.84
CA LYS A 208 18.64 1.69 13.57
C LYS A 208 18.66 1.02 14.95
N ILE A 209 19.25 -0.16 15.05
CA ILE A 209 19.44 -0.87 16.33
C ILE A 209 20.33 -0.02 17.24
N ILE A 210 21.48 0.46 16.74
CA ILE A 210 22.38 1.31 17.52
C ILE A 210 21.66 2.54 18.08
N ARG A 211 20.82 3.17 17.25
CA ARG A 211 20.03 4.32 17.69
C ARG A 211 18.99 3.96 18.75
N LYS A 212 18.30 2.83 18.63
CA LYS A 212 17.33 2.38 19.64
C LYS A 212 18.01 2.11 20.98
N GLU A 213 19.14 1.40 20.95
CA GLU A 213 19.75 0.82 22.15
C GLU A 213 20.74 1.76 22.84
N PHE A 214 21.42 2.62 22.09
CA PHE A 214 22.47 3.47 22.66
C PHE A 214 22.17 4.97 22.56
N PHE A 215 21.56 5.44 21.48
CA PHE A 215 21.30 6.89 21.33
C PHE A 215 19.99 7.32 22.01
N LYS A 216 18.91 6.55 21.83
CA LYS A 216 17.59 6.89 22.39
C LYS A 216 17.62 7.04 23.92
N PRO A 217 18.33 6.20 24.71
CA PRO A 217 18.44 6.42 26.16
C PRO A 217 19.13 7.74 26.54
N LEU A 218 20.01 8.27 25.69
CA LEU A 218 20.79 9.47 25.98
C LEU A 218 20.10 10.75 25.55
N VAL A 219 19.48 10.74 24.37
CA VAL A 219 18.94 11.96 23.72
C VAL A 219 17.49 11.83 23.28
N GLY A 220 16.80 10.74 23.64
CA GLY A 220 15.43 10.46 23.24
C GLY A 220 15.27 10.41 21.71
N ASP A 221 14.18 11.00 21.22
CA ASP A 221 13.88 11.07 19.79
C ASP A 221 14.55 12.27 19.07
N ARG A 222 15.35 13.08 19.77
CA ARG A 222 16.07 14.23 19.17
C ARG A 222 17.06 13.79 18.08
N LEU A 223 17.71 12.64 18.27
CA LEU A 223 18.42 11.93 17.20
C LEU A 223 17.53 10.81 16.62
N SER A 224 16.67 11.20 15.68
CA SER A 224 15.74 10.28 15.00
C SER A 224 16.38 9.40 13.93
N THR A 225 15.62 8.39 13.49
CA THR A 225 15.88 7.52 12.33
C THR A 225 16.15 8.30 11.04
N PHE A 226 15.51 9.47 10.87
CA PHE A 226 15.74 10.36 9.74
C PHE A 226 17.21 10.81 9.61
N HIS A 227 17.88 11.12 10.72
CA HIS A 227 19.28 11.53 10.72
C HIS A 227 20.20 10.38 10.28
N LEU A 228 19.88 9.16 10.73
CA LEU A 228 20.64 7.97 10.33
C LEU A 228 20.44 7.65 8.85
N LYS A 229 19.19 7.73 8.36
CA LYS A 229 18.86 7.53 6.95
C LYS A 229 19.61 8.52 6.08
N THR A 230 19.61 9.80 6.47
CA THR A 230 20.34 10.85 5.78
C THR A 230 21.83 10.56 5.75
N THR A 231 22.43 10.22 6.89
CA THR A 231 23.85 9.84 6.96
C THR A 231 24.19 8.66 6.04
N PHE A 232 23.38 7.61 6.12
CA PHE A 232 23.54 6.40 5.32
C PHE A 232 23.46 6.68 3.82
N LEU A 233 22.46 7.44 3.37
CA LEU A 233 22.32 7.81 1.95
C LEU A 233 23.54 8.60 1.44
N TYR A 234 24.06 9.53 2.24
CA TYR A 234 25.31 10.22 1.90
C TYR A 234 26.51 9.26 1.84
N CYS A 235 26.60 8.28 2.75
CA CYS A 235 27.67 7.28 2.69
C CYS A 235 27.59 6.42 1.42
N VAL A 236 26.39 5.99 1.03
CA VAL A 236 26.18 5.25 -0.22
C VAL A 236 26.58 6.09 -1.43
N GLU A 237 26.13 7.34 -1.50
CA GLU A 237 26.48 8.27 -2.60
C GLU A 237 27.99 8.54 -2.73
N MET A 238 28.68 8.59 -1.59
CA MET A 238 30.10 8.95 -1.52
C MET A 238 31.07 7.76 -1.67
N SER A 239 30.57 6.54 -1.76
CA SER A 239 31.42 5.34 -1.78
C SER A 239 31.22 4.49 -3.03
N PRO A 240 32.27 3.84 -3.55
CA PRO A 240 32.14 3.00 -4.73
C PRO A 240 31.33 1.73 -4.40
N PRO A 241 30.52 1.20 -5.34
CA PRO A 241 29.70 0.02 -5.10
C PRO A 241 30.48 -1.22 -4.61
N CYS A 242 31.75 -1.33 -5.00
CA CYS A 242 32.60 -2.48 -4.68
C CYS A 242 32.88 -2.68 -3.18
N ILE A 243 32.72 -1.65 -2.34
CA ILE A 243 32.92 -1.80 -0.89
C ILE A 243 31.69 -2.43 -0.20
N TRP A 244 30.50 -2.32 -0.78
CA TRP A 244 29.25 -2.77 -0.19
C TRP A 244 29.01 -4.27 -0.40
N LYS A 245 29.91 -5.08 0.15
CA LYS A 245 29.83 -6.54 0.17
C LYS A 245 29.69 -7.05 1.59
N ASP A 246 29.12 -8.25 1.75
CA ASP A 246 28.88 -8.83 3.08
C ASP A 246 30.18 -9.03 3.87
N GLU A 247 31.30 -9.33 3.22
CA GLU A 247 32.62 -9.44 3.88
C GLU A 247 33.07 -8.10 4.50
N ASN A 248 32.59 -6.98 3.96
CA ASN A 248 32.92 -5.63 4.38
C ASN A 248 31.83 -4.98 5.25
N LEU A 249 30.85 -5.75 5.75
CA LEU A 249 29.69 -5.21 6.46
C LEU A 249 30.07 -4.31 7.64
N ILE A 250 31.03 -4.77 8.47
CA ILE A 250 31.51 -4.02 9.63
C ILE A 250 32.25 -2.75 9.19
N GLN A 251 33.04 -2.82 8.11
CA GLN A 251 33.75 -1.66 7.59
C GLN A 251 32.77 -0.60 7.04
N CYS A 252 31.73 -1.05 6.35
CA CYS A 252 30.66 -0.17 5.85
C CYS A 252 29.90 0.49 7.02
N LEU A 253 29.59 -0.26 8.07
CA LEU A 253 28.98 0.28 9.28
C LEU A 253 29.88 1.33 9.95
N LYS A 254 31.16 1.04 10.14
CA LYS A 254 32.13 1.99 10.69
C LYS A 254 32.22 3.27 9.86
N TYR A 255 32.16 3.15 8.54
CA TYR A 255 32.14 4.32 7.64
C TYR A 255 30.92 5.22 7.90
N CYS A 256 29.73 4.63 8.05
CA CYS A 256 28.51 5.36 8.40
C CYS A 256 28.60 6.02 9.78
N LEU A 257 29.06 5.29 10.81
CA LEU A 257 29.22 5.82 12.17
C LEU A 257 30.27 6.92 12.25
N THR A 258 31.37 6.79 11.50
CA THR A 258 32.41 7.82 11.40
C THR A 258 31.88 9.08 10.75
N THR A 259 31.05 8.94 9.71
CA THR A 259 30.39 10.08 9.04
C THR A 259 29.44 10.79 10.00
N LEU A 260 28.60 10.04 10.72
CA LEU A 260 27.70 10.58 11.74
C LEU A 260 28.48 11.34 12.82
N ARG A 261 29.56 10.76 13.34
CA ARG A 261 30.43 11.38 14.34
C ARG A 261 31.07 12.66 13.83
N ARG A 262 31.52 12.70 12.57
CA ARG A 262 32.07 13.90 11.95
C ARG A 262 31.04 15.03 11.92
N TRP A 263 29.80 14.73 11.52
CA TRP A 263 28.71 15.71 11.50
C TRP A 263 28.33 16.21 12.88
N LEU A 264 28.34 15.35 13.90
CA LEU A 264 28.15 15.77 15.28
C LEU A 264 29.26 16.72 15.76
N LYS A 265 30.53 16.47 15.41
CA LYS A 265 31.66 17.35 15.78
C LYS A 265 31.51 18.76 15.22
N VAL A 266 31.07 18.88 13.97
CA VAL A 266 30.81 20.19 13.33
C VAL A 266 29.40 20.71 13.60
N ARG A 267 28.61 19.98 14.39
CA ARG A 267 27.21 20.29 14.75
C ARG A 267 26.30 20.56 13.55
N TYR A 268 26.58 19.87 12.43
CA TYR A 268 25.90 20.09 11.17
C TYR A 268 25.59 18.76 10.49
N CYS A 269 24.30 18.43 10.39
CA CYS A 269 23.80 17.29 9.62
C CYS A 269 23.03 17.83 8.40
N PRO A 270 23.58 17.72 7.18
CA PRO A 270 22.92 18.25 5.99
C PRO A 270 21.63 17.51 5.69
N HIS A 271 20.59 18.22 5.23
CA HIS A 271 19.45 17.55 4.61
C HIS A 271 19.87 16.84 3.31
N TYR A 272 19.24 15.70 3.00
CA TYR A 272 19.64 14.91 1.81
C TYR A 272 19.23 15.57 0.49
N THR A 273 18.06 16.20 0.41
CA THR A 273 17.55 16.81 -0.84
C THR A 273 17.61 18.33 -0.88
N THR A 274 17.78 19.00 0.28
CA THR A 274 17.64 20.46 0.39
C THR A 274 18.96 21.09 0.82
N ALA A 275 19.42 22.12 0.10
CA ALA A 275 20.67 22.81 0.42
C ALA A 275 20.55 23.64 1.70
N ASN A 276 21.67 23.85 2.40
CA ASN A 276 21.79 24.77 3.55
C ASN A 276 20.83 24.52 4.72
N VAL A 277 20.34 23.28 4.88
CA VAL A 277 19.50 22.90 6.03
C VAL A 277 20.27 21.97 6.95
N ASN A 278 20.37 22.37 8.22
CA ASN A 278 20.93 21.58 9.31
C ASN A 278 19.83 20.83 10.06
N LEU A 279 19.81 19.50 9.97
CA LEU A 279 18.84 18.64 10.65
C LEU A 279 18.98 18.63 12.17
N TYR A 280 20.15 18.97 12.72
CA TYR A 280 20.36 19.05 14.16
C TYR A 280 19.84 20.35 14.79
N ALA A 281 19.65 21.40 13.98
CA ALA A 281 19.21 22.70 14.46
C ALA A 281 17.84 22.61 15.16
N GLY A 282 17.74 23.17 16.36
CA GLY A 282 16.53 23.15 17.18
C GLY A 282 16.10 21.78 17.70
N LYS A 283 16.90 20.72 17.47
CA LYS A 283 16.63 19.37 17.97
C LYS A 283 17.59 18.94 19.05
N LEU A 284 18.90 18.88 18.75
CA LEU A 284 19.92 18.44 19.72
C LEU A 284 20.42 19.62 20.55
N GLN A 285 20.57 19.38 21.86
CA GLN A 285 21.09 20.35 22.81
C GLN A 285 22.63 20.33 22.85
N TRP A 286 23.24 21.44 23.25
CA TRP A 286 24.69 21.63 23.20
C TRP A 286 25.48 20.61 24.03
N ASN A 287 24.95 20.22 25.19
CA ASN A 287 25.53 19.24 26.09
C ASN A 287 25.39 17.79 25.59
N GLU A 288 24.53 17.52 24.61
CA GLU A 288 24.31 16.17 24.06
C GLU A 288 25.35 15.80 23.00
N PHE A 289 25.90 16.78 22.28
CA PHE A 289 26.89 16.53 21.23
C PHE A 289 28.14 15.80 21.73
N PRO A 290 28.83 16.23 22.82
CA PRO A 290 30.02 15.54 23.30
C PRO A 290 29.75 14.09 23.68
N VAL A 291 28.63 13.83 24.36
CA VAL A 291 28.22 12.48 24.81
C VAL A 291 28.07 11.54 23.62
N LEU A 292 27.37 11.96 22.56
CA LEU A 292 27.20 11.16 21.34
C LEU A 292 28.52 10.99 20.57
N ILE A 293 29.38 12.01 20.55
CA ILE A 293 30.68 11.97 19.87
C ILE A 293 31.62 10.96 20.52
N ASP A 294 31.63 10.91 21.85
CA ASP A 294 32.47 9.99 22.63
C ASP A 294 31.95 8.55 22.53
N LEU A 295 30.64 8.35 22.68
CA LEU A 295 30.01 7.05 22.45
C LEU A 295 30.34 6.48 21.06
N LEU A 296 30.18 7.29 20.01
CA LEU A 296 30.53 6.87 18.65
C LEU A 296 32.03 6.61 18.48
N LYS A 297 32.89 7.37 19.16
CA LYS A 297 34.34 7.15 19.14
C LYS A 297 34.65 5.76 19.70
N ASP A 298 34.07 5.40 20.83
CA ASP A 298 34.31 4.12 21.49
C ASP A 298 33.75 2.95 20.67
N MET A 299 32.57 3.10 20.06
CA MET A 299 32.01 2.09 19.14
C MET A 299 32.89 1.86 17.91
N ILE A 300 33.46 2.92 17.33
CA ILE A 300 34.33 2.83 16.15
C ILE A 300 35.68 2.17 16.49
N LEU A 301 36.26 2.50 17.66
CA LEU A 301 37.57 2.01 18.10
C LEU A 301 37.56 0.55 18.58
N ASN A 302 36.50 0.11 19.26
CA ASN A 302 36.39 -1.26 19.79
C ASN A 302 35.79 -2.25 18.77
N ASP A 303 36.02 -2.05 17.47
CA ASP A 303 35.50 -2.89 16.38
C ASP A 303 33.99 -3.16 16.41
N VAL A 304 33.21 -2.26 17.01
CA VAL A 304 31.76 -2.41 17.22
C VAL A 304 31.40 -3.66 18.04
N SER A 305 32.35 -4.26 18.76
CA SER A 305 32.17 -5.42 19.64
C SER A 305 31.17 -5.18 20.76
N CYS A 306 30.92 -3.92 21.12
CA CYS A 306 29.83 -3.52 22.02
C CYS A 306 28.44 -3.95 21.52
N LEU A 307 28.28 -4.25 20.22
CA LEU A 307 27.07 -4.85 19.68
C LEU A 307 26.79 -6.25 20.25
N HIS A 308 27.82 -6.98 20.71
CA HIS A 308 27.63 -8.26 21.39
C HIS A 308 26.86 -8.11 22.72
N ASN A 309 26.88 -6.92 23.32
CA ASN A 309 26.22 -6.61 24.60
C ASN A 309 24.84 -5.95 24.43
N VAL A 310 24.39 -5.73 23.19
CA VAL A 310 23.02 -5.26 22.95
C VAL A 310 22.08 -6.37 23.41
N LYS A 311 21.33 -6.13 24.50
CA LYS A 311 20.24 -7.02 24.86
C LYS A 311 19.26 -7.00 23.68
N MET A 312 19.05 -8.19 23.14
CA MET A 312 18.24 -8.47 21.95
C MET A 312 16.74 -8.42 22.30
N ASP A 313 16.33 -7.62 23.28
CA ASP A 313 14.98 -7.57 23.83
C ASP A 313 14.18 -6.45 23.16
N ASP A 314 13.83 -6.71 21.90
CA ASP A 314 12.47 -6.57 21.35
C ASP A 314 12.51 -6.93 19.85
N LEU A 315 13.61 -6.55 19.18
CA LEU A 315 13.90 -7.02 17.83
C LEU A 315 14.42 -8.45 17.87
N GLY A 316 15.30 -8.78 18.81
CA GLY A 316 15.73 -10.15 19.02
C GLY A 316 14.59 -11.01 19.52
N ASN A 317 13.70 -10.57 20.43
CA ASN A 317 12.47 -11.32 20.74
C ASN A 317 11.49 -11.45 19.57
N ARG A 318 11.38 -10.47 18.66
CA ARG A 318 10.60 -10.60 17.41
C ARG A 318 11.30 -11.46 16.35
N ILE A 319 12.63 -11.56 16.42
CA ILE A 319 13.43 -12.49 15.64
C ILE A 319 13.39 -13.89 16.27
N SER A 320 13.32 -14.00 17.60
CA SER A 320 13.34 -15.21 18.43
C SER A 320 11.98 -15.86 18.58
N SER A 321 10.89 -15.11 18.59
CA SER A 321 9.55 -15.66 18.36
C SER A 321 9.33 -16.09 16.90
N ASN A 322 10.27 -15.71 16.02
CA ASN A 322 10.43 -16.28 14.67
C ASN A 322 11.67 -17.20 14.56
N SER A 323 12.38 -17.48 15.67
CA SER A 323 13.64 -18.26 15.70
C SER A 323 13.80 -19.14 16.95
N THR A 324 12.70 -19.58 17.56
CA THR A 324 12.64 -20.91 18.14
C THR A 324 12.39 -21.82 16.93
N GLU A 325 13.41 -22.16 16.14
CA GLU A 325 14.37 -23.18 16.52
C GLU A 325 15.83 -22.75 16.44
N SER A 326 16.60 -23.25 17.41
CA SER A 326 18.04 -23.10 17.53
C SER A 326 18.76 -23.72 16.34
N THR A 327 19.59 -22.94 15.66
CA THR A 327 20.51 -23.44 14.63
C THR A 327 21.85 -23.79 15.25
N ASN A 328 21.85 -24.75 16.18
CA ASN A 328 23.06 -25.54 16.39
C ASN A 328 23.14 -26.52 15.23
N GLY A 329 23.85 -26.12 14.17
CA GLY A 329 24.05 -26.94 12.98
C GLY A 329 22.74 -27.25 12.25
N LEU A 330 22.15 -26.26 11.58
CA LEU A 330 21.15 -26.60 10.56
C LEU A 330 21.88 -27.28 9.39
N PRO A 331 21.42 -28.46 8.93
CA PRO A 331 21.80 -28.98 7.64
C PRO A 331 21.50 -27.95 6.56
N PHE A 332 22.25 -28.00 5.46
CA PHE A 332 22.14 -27.07 4.32
C PHE A 332 20.69 -26.87 3.81
N GLU A 333 19.82 -27.86 4.06
CA GLU A 333 18.41 -27.90 3.68
C GLU A 333 17.48 -26.94 4.48
N GLU A 334 17.77 -26.62 5.75
CA GLU A 334 16.92 -25.72 6.56
C GLU A 334 17.21 -24.22 6.34
N LEU A 335 18.47 -23.85 6.06
CA LEU A 335 18.85 -22.49 5.66
C LEU A 335 18.14 -22.09 4.35
N ASP A 336 18.09 -23.05 3.45
CA ASP A 336 17.41 -23.04 2.17
C ASP A 336 15.90 -22.78 2.31
N PHE A 337 15.25 -23.41 3.30
CA PHE A 337 13.85 -23.19 3.63
C PHE A 337 13.56 -21.76 4.15
N VAL A 338 14.43 -21.21 5.00
CA VAL A 338 14.31 -19.84 5.54
C VAL A 338 14.48 -18.79 4.44
N VAL A 339 15.42 -19.00 3.52
CA VAL A 339 15.60 -18.15 2.34
C VAL A 339 14.37 -18.23 1.43
N ALA A 340 13.85 -19.43 1.17
CA ALA A 340 12.62 -19.63 0.40
C ALA A 340 11.43 -18.89 1.03
N ARG A 341 11.29 -18.91 2.36
CA ARG A 341 10.22 -18.21 3.09
C ARG A 341 10.33 -16.68 2.97
N LYS A 342 11.52 -16.12 3.06
CA LYS A 342 11.74 -14.67 2.88
C LYS A 342 11.52 -14.22 1.44
N MET A 343 11.94 -15.04 0.48
CA MET A 343 11.70 -14.79 -0.94
C MET A 343 10.22 -14.91 -1.29
N TYR A 344 9.52 -15.89 -0.72
CA TYR A 344 8.08 -16.05 -0.83
C TYR A 344 7.32 -14.83 -0.32
N ASN A 345 7.66 -14.31 0.87
CA ASN A 345 7.06 -13.09 1.40
C ASN A 345 7.35 -11.85 0.53
N MET A 346 8.54 -11.77 -0.07
CA MET A 346 8.87 -10.72 -1.04
C MET A 346 8.11 -10.88 -2.36
N MET A 347 7.83 -12.10 -2.80
CA MET A 347 7.02 -12.38 -3.99
C MET A 347 5.54 -12.11 -3.75
N ILE A 348 5.00 -12.44 -2.57
CA ILE A 348 3.66 -12.00 -2.16
C ILE A 348 3.61 -10.48 -2.10
N LEU A 349 4.63 -9.82 -1.54
CA LEU A 349 4.67 -8.35 -1.51
C LEU A 349 4.69 -7.76 -2.93
N ARG A 350 5.50 -8.32 -3.84
CA ARG A 350 5.50 -7.94 -5.27
C ARG A 350 4.17 -8.24 -5.94
N SER A 351 3.52 -9.35 -5.59
CA SER A 351 2.21 -9.75 -6.05
C SER A 351 1.14 -8.73 -5.63
N CYS A 352 1.13 -8.34 -4.36
CA CYS A 352 0.25 -7.30 -3.84
C CYS A 352 0.52 -5.95 -4.51
N ILE A 353 1.78 -5.55 -4.67
CA ILE A 353 2.17 -4.30 -5.35
C ILE A 353 1.76 -4.31 -6.83
N TYR A 354 1.90 -5.45 -7.50
CA TYR A 354 1.56 -5.58 -8.91
C TYR A 354 0.03 -5.65 -9.11
N SER A 355 -0.68 -6.33 -8.22
CA SER A 355 -2.15 -6.29 -8.16
C SER A 355 -2.66 -4.90 -7.82
N ASP A 356 -1.96 -4.14 -6.96
CA ASP A 356 -2.21 -2.71 -6.71
C ASP A 356 -2.01 -1.91 -8.01
N LYS A 357 -0.93 -2.16 -8.77
CA LYS A 357 -0.69 -1.50 -10.06
C LYS A 357 -1.79 -1.80 -11.06
N ILE A 358 -2.23 -3.06 -11.20
CA ILE A 358 -3.35 -3.41 -12.08
C ILE A 358 -4.66 -2.79 -11.60
N GLY A 359 -4.91 -2.78 -10.28
CA GLY A 359 -6.07 -2.12 -9.69
C GLY A 359 -6.07 -0.60 -9.90
N MET A 360 -4.89 0.04 -9.85
CA MET A 360 -4.72 1.46 -10.16
C MET A 360 -4.92 1.75 -11.65
N LEU A 361 -4.33 0.96 -12.55
CA LEU A 361 -4.56 1.06 -13.99
C LEU A 361 -6.05 0.87 -14.33
N ALA A 362 -6.74 -0.03 -13.62
CA ALA A 362 -8.18 -0.25 -13.74
C ALA A 362 -9.03 0.95 -13.29
N ALA A 363 -8.47 1.80 -12.44
CA ALA A 363 -9.12 3.01 -11.95
C ALA A 363 -8.85 4.24 -12.84
N GLU A 364 -7.87 4.17 -13.75
CA GLU A 364 -7.39 5.29 -14.57
C GLU A 364 -7.93 5.30 -16.02
N GLU A 365 -9.08 4.65 -16.30
CA GLU A 365 -9.64 4.50 -17.67
C GLU A 365 -8.65 3.89 -18.69
N THR A 366 -7.62 3.21 -18.21
CA THR A 366 -6.61 2.54 -19.05
C THR A 366 -7.27 1.46 -19.91
N SER A 367 -6.84 1.32 -21.17
CA SER A 367 -7.37 0.26 -22.04
C SER A 367 -7.07 -1.12 -21.47
N ILE A 368 -8.08 -2.00 -21.41
CA ILE A 368 -7.90 -3.41 -21.03
C ILE A 368 -6.81 -4.13 -21.84
N ASN A 369 -6.57 -3.71 -23.10
CA ASN A 369 -5.49 -4.25 -23.93
C ASN A 369 -4.10 -3.92 -23.39
N GLU A 370 -3.89 -2.70 -22.91
CA GLU A 370 -2.62 -2.28 -22.32
C GLU A 370 -2.33 -3.04 -21.04
N VAL A 371 -3.37 -3.21 -20.21
CA VAL A 371 -3.28 -4.00 -18.97
C VAL A 371 -3.00 -5.47 -19.26
N ILE A 372 -3.64 -6.07 -20.26
CA ILE A 372 -3.35 -7.44 -20.71
C ILE A 372 -1.89 -7.56 -21.17
N ASN A 373 -1.39 -6.61 -21.97
CA ASN A 373 -0.02 -6.64 -22.49
C ASN A 373 1.02 -6.52 -21.37
N ASP A 374 0.82 -5.59 -20.42
CA ASP A 374 1.73 -5.45 -19.28
C ASP A 374 1.67 -6.65 -18.34
N HIS A 375 0.50 -7.27 -18.20
CA HIS A 375 0.36 -8.51 -17.43
C HIS A 375 1.06 -9.69 -18.09
N ALA A 376 1.02 -9.79 -19.43
CA ALA A 376 1.75 -10.81 -20.17
C ALA A 376 3.27 -10.68 -19.97
N LYS A 377 3.82 -9.45 -20.05
CA LYS A 377 5.26 -9.20 -19.79
C LYS A 377 5.65 -9.64 -18.37
N TYR A 378 4.81 -9.36 -17.38
CA TYR A 378 5.07 -9.77 -16.00
C TYR A 378 5.04 -11.29 -15.83
N ILE A 379 4.07 -11.99 -16.45
CA ILE A 379 4.05 -13.45 -16.47
C ILE A 379 5.32 -14.01 -17.10
N GLN A 380 5.78 -13.44 -18.23
CA GLN A 380 7.02 -13.87 -18.88
C GLN A 380 8.25 -13.66 -17.99
N GLN A 381 8.31 -12.56 -17.24
CA GLN A 381 9.37 -12.34 -16.24
C GLN A 381 9.34 -13.40 -15.15
N LEU A 382 8.15 -13.76 -14.64
CA LEU A 382 8.01 -14.81 -13.65
C LEU A 382 8.37 -16.18 -14.22
N GLU A 383 7.94 -16.53 -15.43
CA GLU A 383 8.36 -17.76 -16.13
C GLU A 383 9.88 -17.82 -16.28
N THR A 384 10.53 -16.71 -16.68
CA THR A 384 11.99 -16.63 -16.78
C THR A 384 12.64 -16.87 -15.42
N ILE A 385 12.16 -16.21 -14.36
CA ILE A 385 12.67 -16.43 -13.00
C ILE A 385 12.47 -17.90 -12.58
N TYR A 386 11.33 -18.50 -12.91
CA TYR A 386 11.07 -19.92 -12.63
C TYR A 386 12.03 -20.85 -13.38
N GLU A 387 12.51 -20.49 -14.56
CA GLU A 387 13.43 -21.34 -15.33
C GLU A 387 14.88 -21.15 -14.90
N THR A 388 15.30 -19.91 -14.62
CA THR A 388 16.72 -19.57 -14.46
C THR A 388 17.20 -19.52 -13.01
N SER A 389 16.29 -19.61 -12.04
CA SER A 389 16.62 -19.35 -10.62
C SER A 389 16.82 -20.62 -9.78
N THR A 390 17.33 -20.44 -8.56
CA THR A 390 17.53 -21.53 -7.59
C THR A 390 16.21 -22.23 -7.24
N VAL A 391 16.28 -23.47 -6.75
CA VAL A 391 15.10 -24.28 -6.38
C VAL A 391 14.11 -23.54 -5.47
N HIS A 392 14.61 -22.70 -4.57
CA HIS A 392 13.80 -21.89 -3.65
C HIS A 392 13.06 -20.74 -4.32
N MET A 393 13.71 -20.05 -5.25
CA MET A 393 13.05 -19.03 -6.08
C MET A 393 11.97 -19.67 -6.95
N ARG A 394 12.26 -20.85 -7.52
CA ARG A 394 11.27 -21.61 -8.30
C ARG A 394 10.06 -22.00 -7.46
N SER A 395 10.27 -22.44 -6.21
CA SER A 395 9.18 -22.75 -5.28
C SER A 395 8.33 -21.53 -4.92
N ALA A 396 8.92 -20.33 -4.80
CA ALA A 396 8.16 -19.11 -4.54
C ALA A 396 7.36 -18.66 -5.78
N VAL A 397 7.95 -18.75 -6.97
CA VAL A 397 7.28 -18.42 -8.24
C VAL A 397 6.16 -19.41 -8.57
N SER A 398 6.32 -20.70 -8.29
CA SER A 398 5.30 -21.72 -8.58
C SER A 398 3.99 -21.55 -7.80
N ILE A 399 4.00 -20.73 -6.75
CA ILE A 399 2.81 -20.38 -5.99
C ILE A 399 2.07 -19.19 -6.64
N GLU A 400 2.81 -18.20 -7.12
CA GLU A 400 2.30 -16.94 -7.66
C GLU A 400 1.85 -17.07 -9.13
N LEU A 401 2.63 -17.81 -9.92
CA LEU A 401 2.45 -17.92 -11.37
C LEU A 401 1.05 -18.41 -11.76
N PRO A 402 0.44 -19.41 -11.09
CA PRO A 402 -0.87 -19.89 -11.50
C PRO A 402 -2.00 -18.91 -11.16
N PHE A 403 -1.90 -18.12 -10.09
CA PHE A 403 -2.81 -17.00 -9.84
C PHE A 403 -2.76 -15.98 -10.99
N ARG A 404 -1.57 -15.69 -11.49
CA ARG A 404 -1.36 -14.77 -12.62
C ARG A 404 -1.93 -15.33 -13.93
N TYR A 405 -1.76 -16.62 -14.20
CA TYR A 405 -2.41 -17.25 -15.35
C TYR A 405 -3.94 -17.15 -15.27
N SER A 406 -4.52 -17.43 -14.09
CA SER A 406 -5.96 -17.35 -13.86
C SER A 406 -6.51 -15.95 -14.16
N MET A 407 -5.87 -14.90 -13.62
CA MET A 407 -6.28 -13.52 -13.84
C MET A 407 -6.06 -13.07 -15.29
N HIS A 408 -4.97 -13.48 -15.93
CA HIS A 408 -4.70 -13.16 -17.34
C HIS A 408 -5.70 -13.83 -18.28
N ALA A 409 -6.04 -15.09 -18.04
CA ALA A 409 -7.06 -15.82 -18.80
C ALA A 409 -8.42 -15.13 -18.71
N ALA A 410 -8.83 -14.74 -17.50
CA ALA A 410 -10.10 -14.06 -17.28
C ALA A 410 -10.15 -12.65 -17.87
N MET A 411 -9.07 -11.85 -17.82
CA MET A 411 -9.05 -10.55 -18.51
C MET A 411 -9.19 -10.70 -20.03
N LYS A 412 -8.50 -11.68 -20.63
CA LYS A 412 -8.64 -11.98 -22.07
C LYS A 412 -10.06 -12.47 -22.39
N ALA A 413 -10.62 -13.33 -21.55
CA ALA A 413 -12.01 -13.78 -21.71
C ALA A 413 -13.00 -12.62 -21.59
N SER A 414 -12.77 -11.71 -20.64
CA SER A 414 -13.62 -10.55 -20.40
C SER A 414 -13.64 -9.61 -21.62
N LEU A 415 -12.48 -9.41 -22.25
CA LEU A 415 -12.37 -8.67 -23.51
C LEU A 415 -13.15 -9.36 -24.65
N CYS A 416 -12.99 -10.67 -24.82
CA CYS A 416 -13.71 -11.41 -25.85
C CYS A 416 -15.23 -11.38 -25.62
N ILE A 417 -15.68 -11.66 -24.40
CA ILE A 417 -17.11 -11.67 -24.03
C ILE A 417 -17.72 -10.28 -24.22
N GLY A 418 -17.06 -9.22 -23.74
CA GLY A 418 -17.52 -7.85 -23.91
C GLY A 418 -17.65 -7.42 -25.38
N ASN A 419 -16.81 -7.99 -26.25
CA ASN A 419 -16.86 -7.75 -27.69
C ASN A 419 -17.73 -8.78 -28.47
N ASN A 420 -18.47 -9.66 -27.77
CA ASN A 420 -19.23 -10.77 -28.37
C ASN A 420 -18.40 -11.67 -29.31
N GLN A 421 -17.14 -11.92 -28.96
CA GLN A 421 -16.22 -12.79 -29.70
C GLN A 421 -16.15 -14.20 -29.09
N SER A 422 -15.81 -15.20 -29.90
CA SER A 422 -15.54 -16.55 -29.41
C SER A 422 -14.28 -16.57 -28.53
N LEU A 423 -14.29 -17.45 -27.52
CA LEU A 423 -13.15 -17.61 -26.61
C LEU A 423 -12.02 -18.39 -27.30
N PRO A 424 -10.83 -17.79 -27.54
CA PRO A 424 -9.72 -18.48 -28.18
C PRO A 424 -9.12 -19.57 -27.28
N GLN A 425 -8.58 -20.63 -27.90
CA GLN A 425 -8.00 -21.79 -27.19
C GLN A 425 -6.92 -21.41 -26.17
N GLY A 426 -6.15 -20.35 -26.46
CA GLY A 426 -5.10 -19.86 -25.56
C GLY A 426 -5.60 -19.42 -24.19
N ILE A 427 -6.88 -19.04 -24.04
CA ILE A 427 -7.49 -18.75 -22.72
C ILE A 427 -7.57 -20.04 -21.91
N PHE A 428 -8.03 -21.13 -22.50
CA PHE A 428 -8.15 -22.42 -21.81
C PHE A 428 -6.79 -23.00 -21.45
N THR A 429 -5.78 -22.83 -22.31
CA THR A 429 -4.40 -23.20 -21.99
C THR A 429 -3.87 -22.45 -20.75
N LEU A 430 -4.21 -21.18 -20.60
CA LEU A 430 -3.85 -20.40 -19.41
C LEU A 430 -4.64 -20.87 -18.17
N CYS A 431 -5.93 -21.17 -18.33
CA CYS A 431 -6.73 -21.77 -17.26
C CYS A 431 -6.13 -23.11 -16.80
N ASP A 432 -5.72 -23.98 -17.70
CA ASP A 432 -5.08 -25.26 -17.36
C ASP A 432 -3.78 -25.03 -16.57
N LYS A 433 -2.94 -24.09 -17.01
CA LYS A 433 -1.73 -23.69 -16.27
C LYS A 433 -2.05 -23.14 -14.87
N SER A 434 -3.21 -22.51 -14.67
CA SER A 434 -3.61 -21.94 -13.38
C SER A 434 -4.00 -22.98 -12.31
N LEU A 435 -4.37 -24.20 -12.74
CA LEU A 435 -4.81 -25.26 -11.84
C LEU A 435 -3.70 -25.80 -10.92
N MET A 436 -2.43 -25.48 -11.17
CA MET A 436 -1.28 -26.02 -10.45
C MET A 436 -1.12 -25.51 -9.00
N SER A 437 -1.76 -24.40 -8.61
CA SER A 437 -1.67 -23.87 -7.24
C SER A 437 -2.98 -23.58 -6.52
N ASP A 438 -4.02 -23.26 -7.28
CA ASP A 438 -5.30 -22.83 -6.74
C ASP A 438 -6.42 -23.47 -7.55
N VAL A 439 -6.59 -24.78 -7.32
CA VAL A 439 -7.52 -25.63 -8.07
C VAL A 439 -8.95 -25.10 -7.92
N THR A 440 -9.35 -24.73 -6.71
CA THR A 440 -10.72 -24.33 -6.40
C THR A 440 -11.08 -22.97 -6.99
N SER A 441 -10.33 -21.91 -6.67
CA SER A 441 -10.62 -20.56 -7.16
C SER A 441 -10.51 -20.49 -8.69
N SER A 442 -9.47 -21.14 -9.26
CA SER A 442 -9.27 -21.14 -10.71
C SER A 442 -10.36 -21.88 -11.46
N ARG A 443 -10.85 -23.01 -10.92
CA ARG A 443 -12.01 -23.71 -11.49
C ARG A 443 -13.29 -22.89 -11.38
N LEU A 444 -13.54 -22.24 -10.24
CA LEU A 444 -14.71 -21.37 -10.09
C LEU A 444 -14.65 -20.17 -11.04
N LYS A 445 -13.47 -19.60 -11.25
CA LYS A 445 -13.27 -18.54 -12.25
C LYS A 445 -13.48 -19.05 -13.68
N LEU A 446 -12.98 -20.24 -14.02
CA LEU A 446 -13.26 -20.88 -15.32
C LEU A 446 -14.76 -21.16 -15.52
N ALA A 447 -15.46 -21.65 -14.49
CA ALA A 447 -16.91 -21.83 -14.52
C ALA A 447 -17.63 -20.49 -14.74
N SER A 448 -17.14 -19.40 -14.15
CA SER A 448 -17.67 -18.05 -14.33
C SER A 448 -17.47 -17.53 -15.76
N ILE A 449 -16.31 -17.81 -16.38
CA ILE A 449 -16.03 -17.52 -17.79
C ILE A 449 -17.03 -18.27 -18.69
N TYR A 450 -17.20 -19.58 -18.47
CA TYR A 450 -18.16 -20.38 -19.26
C TYR A 450 -19.60 -19.89 -19.08
N PHE A 451 -20.02 -19.63 -17.83
CA PHE A 451 -21.34 -19.09 -17.55
C PHE A 451 -21.58 -17.76 -18.28
N SER A 452 -20.62 -16.84 -18.20
CA SER A 452 -20.72 -15.51 -18.83
C SER A 452 -20.70 -15.60 -20.36
N ALA A 453 -20.05 -16.61 -20.91
CA ALA A 453 -20.09 -16.97 -22.33
C ALA A 453 -21.33 -17.81 -22.73
N ARG A 454 -22.31 -17.99 -21.82
CA ARG A 454 -23.53 -18.80 -22.02
C ARG A 454 -23.29 -20.29 -22.33
N ARG A 455 -22.14 -20.82 -21.90
CA ARG A 455 -21.72 -22.23 -22.02
C ARG A 455 -22.05 -22.97 -20.71
N PHE A 456 -23.35 -23.16 -20.46
CA PHE A 456 -23.86 -23.61 -19.16
C PHE A 456 -23.50 -25.07 -18.83
N GLU A 457 -23.45 -25.95 -19.84
CA GLU A 457 -23.10 -27.36 -19.64
C GLU A 457 -21.63 -27.50 -19.21
N GLU A 458 -20.73 -26.75 -19.84
CA GLU A 458 -19.32 -26.72 -19.47
C GLU A 458 -19.11 -26.08 -18.10
N ALA A 459 -19.83 -25.00 -17.80
CA ALA A 459 -19.81 -24.41 -16.46
C ALA A 459 -20.25 -25.42 -15.40
N ALA A 460 -21.36 -26.14 -15.62
CA ALA A 460 -21.86 -27.17 -14.71
C ALA A 460 -20.87 -28.33 -14.54
N ALA A 461 -20.22 -28.76 -15.62
CA ALA A 461 -19.20 -29.81 -15.59
C ALA A 461 -17.99 -29.40 -14.72
N ILE A 462 -17.58 -28.14 -14.77
CA ILE A 462 -16.52 -27.61 -13.90
C ILE A 462 -17.00 -27.55 -12.44
N LEU A 463 -18.22 -27.09 -12.16
CA LEU A 463 -18.75 -27.04 -10.80
C LEU A 463 -18.88 -28.43 -10.17
N LYS A 464 -19.23 -29.46 -10.94
CA LYS A 464 -19.24 -30.85 -10.46
C LYS A 464 -17.85 -31.33 -10.05
N GLN A 465 -16.81 -30.89 -10.76
CA GLN A 465 -15.43 -31.18 -10.39
C GLN A 465 -15.03 -30.44 -9.11
N VAL A 466 -15.48 -29.19 -8.93
CA VAL A 466 -15.24 -28.42 -7.70
C VAL A 466 -15.96 -29.06 -6.51
N ASP A 467 -17.21 -29.47 -6.66
CA ASP A 467 -18.01 -30.14 -5.62
C ASP A 467 -17.37 -31.47 -5.17
N ALA A 468 -16.78 -32.23 -6.10
CA ALA A 468 -16.03 -33.43 -5.76
C ALA A 468 -14.71 -33.15 -5.01
N LEU A 469 -14.15 -31.95 -5.15
CA LEU A 469 -12.91 -31.52 -4.49
C LEU A 469 -13.17 -30.87 -3.13
N ILE A 470 -14.21 -30.04 -3.02
CA ILE A 470 -14.55 -29.33 -1.78
C ILE A 470 -15.44 -30.24 -0.91
N THR A 471 -14.89 -30.76 0.18
CA THR A 471 -15.71 -31.38 1.24
C THR A 471 -16.13 -30.32 2.28
N ASN A 472 -17.13 -30.62 3.12
CA ASN A 472 -17.52 -29.76 4.26
C ASN A 472 -16.39 -29.53 5.30
N LYS A 473 -15.20 -30.14 5.12
CA LYS A 473 -14.03 -30.00 5.99
C LYS A 473 -12.95 -29.06 5.44
N VAL A 474 -13.22 -28.36 4.33
CA VAL A 474 -12.24 -27.46 3.72
C VAL A 474 -12.14 -26.14 4.48
N THR A 475 -10.90 -25.72 4.74
CA THR A 475 -10.57 -24.44 5.35
C THR A 475 -10.54 -23.36 4.27
N PRO A 476 -11.42 -22.35 4.31
CA PRO A 476 -11.33 -21.22 3.40
C PRO A 476 -10.06 -20.42 3.68
N VAL A 477 -9.44 -19.87 2.63
CA VAL A 477 -8.26 -19.02 2.75
C VAL A 477 -8.46 -17.77 1.90
N SER A 478 -8.38 -16.60 2.52
CA SER A 478 -8.34 -15.35 1.76
C SER A 478 -6.89 -14.91 1.56
N PRO A 479 -6.46 -14.58 0.33
CA PRO A 479 -5.15 -13.98 0.10
C PRO A 479 -5.13 -12.49 0.52
N PHE A 480 -6.29 -11.91 0.83
CA PHE A 480 -6.37 -10.62 1.50
C PHE A 480 -6.37 -10.87 3.01
N PHE A 481 -5.34 -10.38 3.70
CA PHE A 481 -5.16 -10.48 5.16
C PHE A 481 -6.29 -9.77 5.95
N CYS A 482 -7.51 -10.27 5.87
CA CYS A 482 -8.61 -9.86 6.72
C CYS A 482 -8.26 -10.28 8.15
N ASN A 483 -8.29 -9.31 9.08
CA ASN A 483 -7.67 -9.29 10.42
C ASN A 483 -8.01 -10.45 11.41
N LYS A 484 -8.59 -11.57 10.98
CA LYS A 484 -9.12 -12.62 11.87
C LYS A 484 -8.30 -13.91 11.92
N THR A 485 -7.35 -14.14 11.02
CA THR A 485 -6.46 -15.31 11.09
C THR A 485 -5.09 -14.98 10.50
N PRO A 486 -3.98 -15.19 11.23
CA PRO A 486 -2.66 -15.15 10.64
C PRO A 486 -2.59 -16.22 9.54
N PHE A 487 -2.15 -15.82 8.35
CA PHE A 487 -1.77 -16.78 7.31
C PHE A 487 -0.67 -17.68 7.86
N ASP A 488 -0.94 -18.96 8.06
CA ASP A 488 0.01 -19.92 8.63
C ASP A 488 1.05 -20.36 7.57
N PRO A 489 2.32 -19.94 7.69
CA PRO A 489 3.38 -20.31 6.75
C PRO A 489 3.71 -21.81 6.81
N GLU A 490 3.42 -22.48 7.92
CA GLU A 490 3.62 -23.91 8.11
C GLU A 490 2.69 -24.72 7.19
N MET A 491 1.45 -24.24 7.01
CA MET A 491 0.45 -24.85 6.11
C MET A 491 0.92 -24.86 4.63
N MET A 492 1.67 -23.83 4.21
CA MET A 492 2.27 -23.78 2.86
C MET A 492 3.59 -24.55 2.74
N GLY A 493 4.32 -24.75 3.84
CA GLY A 493 5.43 -25.71 3.90
C GLY A 493 4.93 -27.13 3.60
N ARG A 494 3.83 -27.53 4.26
CA ARG A 494 3.14 -28.81 4.01
C ARG A 494 2.62 -28.97 2.58
N ARG A 495 2.37 -27.88 1.85
CA ARG A 495 1.99 -27.95 0.41
C ARG A 495 3.09 -28.59 -0.45
N ARG A 496 4.37 -28.35 -0.14
CA ARG A 496 5.48 -28.94 -0.89
C ARG A 496 5.61 -30.44 -0.63
N GLU A 497 5.32 -30.85 0.59
CA GLU A 497 5.42 -32.23 1.05
C GLU A 497 4.17 -33.05 0.70
N PHE A 498 3.00 -32.41 0.65
CA PHE A 498 1.69 -33.06 0.44
C PHE A 498 0.76 -32.24 -0.46
N PRO A 499 1.08 -32.07 -1.75
CA PRO A 499 0.26 -31.29 -2.69
C PRO A 499 -1.20 -31.79 -2.80
N ASP A 500 -1.41 -33.10 -2.68
CA ASP A 500 -2.74 -33.72 -2.77
C ASP A 500 -3.63 -33.47 -1.54
N ILE A 501 -3.03 -33.29 -0.36
CA ILE A 501 -3.74 -32.96 0.88
C ILE A 501 -4.14 -31.48 0.86
N PHE A 502 -3.21 -30.63 0.45
CA PHE A 502 -3.44 -29.18 0.35
C PHE A 502 -4.61 -28.85 -0.60
N GLN A 503 -4.74 -29.56 -1.72
CA GLN A 503 -5.85 -29.40 -2.66
C GLN A 503 -7.22 -29.86 -2.12
N LYS A 504 -7.25 -30.76 -1.12
CA LYS A 504 -8.47 -31.32 -0.54
C LYS A 504 -8.92 -30.63 0.73
N GLU A 505 -8.04 -29.86 1.37
CA GLU A 505 -8.28 -29.24 2.68
C GLU A 505 -8.36 -27.72 2.62
N ILE A 506 -7.98 -27.07 1.52
CA ILE A 506 -7.95 -25.61 1.39
C ILE A 506 -8.70 -25.11 0.16
N ALA A 507 -9.49 -24.05 0.33
CA ALA A 507 -10.15 -23.34 -0.77
C ALA A 507 -9.86 -21.84 -0.69
N PHE A 508 -9.10 -21.32 -1.65
CA PHE A 508 -8.87 -19.88 -1.76
C PHE A 508 -10.15 -19.15 -2.15
N CYS A 509 -10.34 -17.92 -1.66
CA CYS A 509 -11.44 -17.06 -2.13
C CYS A 509 -11.34 -16.81 -3.64
N THR A 510 -12.48 -16.72 -4.31
CA THR A 510 -12.55 -16.30 -5.72
C THR A 510 -12.52 -14.79 -5.81
N ILE A 511 -11.60 -14.26 -6.63
CA ILE A 511 -11.29 -12.83 -6.70
C ILE A 511 -11.38 -12.38 -8.14
N PHE A 512 -12.12 -11.32 -8.41
CA PHE A 512 -12.16 -10.67 -9.71
C PHE A 512 -11.69 -9.23 -9.60
N SER A 513 -10.94 -8.76 -10.59
CA SER A 513 -10.62 -7.36 -10.81
C SER A 513 -11.64 -6.71 -11.76
N ARG A 514 -11.68 -5.38 -11.82
CA ARG A 514 -12.60 -4.65 -12.72
C ARG A 514 -12.40 -4.97 -14.21
N HIS A 515 -11.19 -5.33 -14.62
CA HIS A 515 -10.92 -5.76 -16.00
C HIS A 515 -11.49 -7.15 -16.34
N GLU A 516 -11.97 -7.88 -15.33
CA GLU A 516 -12.64 -9.17 -15.49
C GLU A 516 -14.16 -9.02 -15.46
N ILE A 517 -14.71 -7.79 -15.49
CA ILE A 517 -16.13 -7.50 -15.25
C ILE A 517 -17.09 -8.35 -16.10
N ASN A 518 -16.80 -8.56 -17.38
CA ASN A 518 -17.64 -9.38 -18.27
C ASN A 518 -17.56 -10.90 -18.00
N CYS A 519 -16.70 -11.32 -17.06
CA CYS A 519 -16.64 -12.70 -16.56
C CYS A 519 -17.28 -12.86 -15.18
N VAL A 520 -17.76 -11.77 -14.58
CA VAL A 520 -18.35 -11.76 -13.24
C VAL A 520 -19.87 -11.91 -13.35
N PRO A 521 -20.47 -12.98 -12.81
CA PRO A 521 -21.85 -13.32 -13.07
C PRO A 521 -22.85 -12.59 -12.17
N GLY A 522 -23.94 -12.15 -12.79
CA GLY A 522 -25.09 -11.58 -12.11
C GLY A 522 -24.73 -10.31 -11.35
N GLN A 523 -25.19 -10.19 -10.11
CA GLN A 523 -25.05 -8.98 -9.31
C GLN A 523 -23.74 -8.88 -8.54
N LEU A 524 -22.86 -9.89 -8.64
CA LEU A 524 -21.52 -9.82 -8.04
C LEU A 524 -20.70 -8.65 -8.62
N VAL A 525 -20.99 -8.20 -9.85
CA VAL A 525 -20.39 -6.99 -10.44
C VAL A 525 -20.57 -5.73 -9.60
N VAL A 526 -21.64 -5.65 -8.79
CA VAL A 526 -21.91 -4.48 -7.94
C VAL A 526 -20.86 -4.35 -6.83
N GLU A 527 -20.20 -5.45 -6.45
CA GLU A 527 -19.09 -5.43 -5.49
C GLU A 527 -17.88 -4.61 -6.01
N PHE A 528 -17.78 -4.32 -7.31
CA PHE A 528 -16.75 -3.42 -7.85
C PHE A 528 -16.98 -1.93 -7.54
N TYR A 529 -18.22 -1.56 -7.24
CA TYR A 529 -18.66 -0.17 -7.07
C TYR A 529 -18.72 0.24 -5.59
N ARG A 530 -17.85 -0.37 -4.79
CA ARG A 530 -17.72 0.00 -3.38
C ARG A 530 -17.26 1.45 -3.27
N THR A 531 -18.00 2.27 -2.52
CA THR A 531 -17.68 3.68 -2.26
C THR A 531 -17.13 3.79 -0.86
N VAL A 532 -15.95 4.38 -0.75
CA VAL A 532 -15.33 4.68 0.53
C VAL A 532 -16.09 5.84 1.17
N THR A 533 -16.71 5.63 2.33
CA THR A 533 -17.20 6.75 3.15
C THR A 533 -16.03 7.49 3.79
N VAL A 534 -16.22 8.74 4.22
CA VAL A 534 -15.15 9.54 4.86
C VAL A 534 -14.62 8.85 6.13
N GLU A 535 -15.48 8.08 6.82
CA GLU A 535 -15.15 7.26 7.98
C GLU A 535 -14.33 6.00 7.60
N ASP A 536 -14.63 5.39 6.45
CA ASP A 536 -13.91 4.21 5.93
C ASP A 536 -12.53 4.54 5.37
N GLU A 537 -12.29 5.78 4.95
CA GLU A 537 -10.97 6.23 4.55
C GLU A 537 -9.95 6.21 5.70
N GLY A 538 -10.39 6.13 6.97
CA GLY A 538 -9.53 5.87 8.13
C GLY A 538 -9.03 4.42 8.10
N CYS A 539 -9.95 3.47 8.16
CA CYS A 539 -9.67 2.02 8.16
C CYS A 539 -8.94 1.52 6.88
N LEU A 540 -9.18 2.14 5.72
CA LEU A 540 -8.53 1.77 4.46
C LEU A 540 -7.09 2.30 4.31
N ARG A 541 -6.57 3.09 5.25
CA ARG A 541 -5.19 3.61 5.17
C ARG A 541 -4.16 2.69 5.80
N ASP A 542 -4.61 1.89 6.75
CA ASP A 542 -3.73 1.11 7.61
C ASP A 542 -3.54 -0.33 7.13
N ASN A 543 -4.37 -0.76 6.18
CA ASN A 543 -4.30 -2.12 5.68
C ASN A 543 -4.39 -2.17 4.14
N ARG A 544 -3.23 -2.34 3.48
CA ARG A 544 -3.14 -2.48 2.00
C ARG A 544 -4.02 -3.62 1.48
N SER A 545 -4.21 -4.67 2.27
CA SER A 545 -5.11 -5.77 1.91
C SER A 545 -6.58 -5.33 1.80
N TRP A 546 -6.99 -4.31 2.56
CA TRP A 546 -8.35 -3.75 2.49
C TRP A 546 -8.56 -2.83 1.30
N ARG A 547 -7.55 -2.04 0.89
CA ARG A 547 -7.61 -1.29 -0.38
C ARG A 547 -7.71 -2.22 -1.57
N LEU A 548 -6.90 -3.27 -1.59
CA LEU A 548 -6.98 -4.30 -2.61
C LEU A 548 -8.38 -4.94 -2.63
N TRP A 549 -8.92 -5.33 -1.47
CA TRP A 549 -10.28 -5.86 -1.37
C TRP A 549 -11.36 -4.90 -1.89
N MET A 550 -11.20 -3.58 -1.73
CA MET A 550 -12.18 -2.59 -2.24
C MET A 550 -12.20 -2.46 -3.78
N HIS A 551 -11.13 -2.85 -4.46
CA HIS A 551 -11.05 -2.83 -5.93
C HIS A 551 -11.41 -4.15 -6.60
N HIS A 552 -11.68 -5.19 -5.80
CA HIS A 552 -11.96 -6.53 -6.29
C HIS A 552 -13.33 -7.02 -5.80
N ALA A 553 -14.03 -7.76 -6.65
CA ALA A 553 -15.14 -8.58 -6.18
C ALA A 553 -14.56 -9.86 -5.58
N VAL A 554 -14.76 -10.06 -4.26
CA VAL A 554 -14.18 -11.19 -3.53
C VAL A 554 -15.25 -11.96 -2.79
N VAL A 555 -15.23 -13.27 -2.95
CA VAL A 555 -16.22 -14.19 -2.41
C VAL A 555 -15.56 -15.50 -1.96
N ASP A 556 -16.01 -16.05 -0.84
CA ASP A 556 -15.58 -17.35 -0.36
C ASP A 556 -16.02 -18.45 -1.36
N SER A 557 -15.14 -19.42 -1.63
CA SER A 557 -15.33 -20.38 -2.73
C SER A 557 -16.61 -21.21 -2.63
N LEU A 558 -16.98 -21.65 -1.42
CA LEU A 558 -18.14 -22.52 -1.22
C LEU A 558 -19.48 -21.77 -1.43
N PRO A 559 -19.71 -20.59 -0.81
CA PRO A 559 -20.84 -19.74 -1.20
C PRO A 559 -20.85 -19.40 -2.70
N TYR A 560 -19.70 -19.12 -3.30
CA TYR A 560 -19.65 -18.78 -4.72
C TYR A 560 -20.03 -19.96 -5.64
N MET A 561 -19.61 -21.17 -5.30
CA MET A 561 -19.98 -22.39 -6.00
C MET A 561 -21.50 -22.58 -6.04
N TYR A 562 -22.17 -22.49 -4.87
CA TYR A 562 -23.62 -22.66 -4.80
C TYR A 562 -24.37 -21.52 -5.49
N TYR A 563 -23.85 -20.30 -5.43
CA TYR A 563 -24.40 -19.18 -6.20
C TYR A 563 -24.32 -19.42 -7.72
N LEU A 564 -23.17 -19.90 -8.23
CA LEU A 564 -23.02 -20.26 -9.64
C LEU A 564 -23.95 -21.43 -10.04
N GLN A 565 -24.07 -22.46 -9.19
CA GLN A 565 -25.01 -23.56 -9.41
C GLN A 565 -26.45 -23.04 -9.52
N PHE A 566 -26.87 -22.18 -8.59
CA PHE A 566 -28.18 -21.53 -8.63
C PHE A 566 -28.40 -20.80 -9.96
N LEU A 567 -27.45 -19.96 -10.38
CA LEU A 567 -27.57 -19.20 -11.63
C LEU A 567 -27.64 -20.12 -12.87
N ILE A 568 -26.84 -21.18 -12.91
CA ILE A 568 -26.84 -22.15 -14.01
C ILE A 568 -28.17 -22.89 -14.06
N PHE A 569 -28.58 -23.52 -12.95
CA PHE A 569 -29.83 -24.29 -12.89
C PHE A 569 -31.06 -23.42 -13.19
N ARG A 570 -31.05 -22.17 -12.75
CA ARG A 570 -32.08 -21.20 -13.11
C ARG A 570 -32.08 -20.89 -14.61
N SER A 571 -30.91 -20.76 -15.22
CA SER A 571 -30.75 -20.45 -16.65
C SER A 571 -31.08 -21.64 -17.55
N THR A 572 -30.91 -22.87 -17.06
CA THR A 572 -31.21 -24.12 -17.78
C THR A 572 -32.60 -24.69 -17.46
N GLY A 573 -33.34 -24.11 -16.51
CA GLY A 573 -34.71 -24.53 -16.15
C GLY A 573 -34.79 -25.72 -15.18
N LEU A 574 -33.69 -26.07 -14.50
CA LEU A 574 -33.64 -27.16 -13.51
C LEU A 574 -34.10 -26.67 -12.12
N ILE A 575 -35.42 -26.58 -11.93
CA ILE A 575 -36.03 -25.90 -10.77
C ILE A 575 -35.66 -26.56 -9.42
N SER A 576 -35.69 -27.89 -9.32
CA SER A 576 -35.38 -28.61 -8.07
C SER A 576 -33.93 -28.39 -7.63
N ASP A 577 -32.99 -28.47 -8.59
CA ASP A 577 -31.56 -28.31 -8.32
C ASP A 577 -31.23 -26.86 -7.98
N LYS A 578 -31.93 -25.90 -8.59
CA LYS A 578 -31.87 -24.48 -8.25
C LYS A 578 -32.29 -24.24 -6.79
N ASP A 579 -33.38 -24.83 -6.31
CA ASP A 579 -33.83 -24.67 -4.92
C ASP A 579 -32.85 -25.32 -3.92
N ILE A 580 -32.26 -26.46 -4.28
CA ILE A 580 -31.21 -27.12 -3.48
C ILE A 580 -29.96 -26.23 -3.41
N ALA A 581 -29.52 -25.66 -4.53
CA ALA A 581 -28.37 -24.77 -4.59
C ALA A 581 -28.59 -23.51 -3.73
N LEU A 582 -29.79 -22.92 -3.76
CA LEU A 582 -30.14 -21.79 -2.90
C LEU A 582 -30.13 -22.17 -1.42
N LYS A 583 -30.67 -23.33 -1.07
CA LYS A 583 -30.63 -23.83 0.31
C LYS A 583 -29.19 -24.03 0.79
N ASN A 584 -28.36 -24.69 -0.01
CA ASN A 584 -26.96 -24.93 0.33
C ASN A 584 -26.18 -23.61 0.47
N LEU A 585 -26.46 -22.62 -0.37
CA LEU A 585 -25.90 -21.27 -0.25
C LEU A 585 -26.27 -20.61 1.09
N VAL A 586 -27.53 -20.70 1.50
CA VAL A 586 -28.00 -20.17 2.79
C VAL A 586 -27.34 -20.90 3.96
N ASP A 587 -27.31 -22.23 3.92
CA ASP A 587 -26.75 -23.07 4.99
C ASP A 587 -25.25 -22.79 5.17
N THR A 588 -24.50 -22.66 4.07
CA THR A 588 -23.05 -22.37 4.10
C THR A 588 -22.70 -20.91 4.40
N CYS A 589 -23.67 -19.99 4.30
CA CYS A 589 -23.44 -18.61 4.74
C CYS A 589 -23.03 -18.56 6.21
N SER A 590 -23.65 -19.40 7.05
CA SER A 590 -23.39 -19.44 8.50
C SER A 590 -21.95 -19.84 8.87
N THR A 591 -21.25 -20.54 7.96
CA THR A 591 -19.88 -21.02 8.15
C THR A 591 -18.84 -20.21 7.36
N THR A 592 -19.28 -19.15 6.66
CA THR A 592 -18.40 -18.25 5.89
C THR A 592 -17.48 -17.49 6.84
N GLN A 593 -16.16 -17.53 6.59
CA GLN A 593 -15.17 -17.00 7.53
C GLN A 593 -14.70 -15.57 7.18
N TYR A 594 -14.58 -15.23 5.89
CA TYR A 594 -13.95 -13.97 5.48
C TYR A 594 -14.93 -12.97 4.87
N HIS A 595 -15.64 -13.38 3.83
CA HIS A 595 -16.47 -12.47 3.00
C HIS A 595 -17.97 -12.70 3.22
N PHE A 596 -18.38 -12.74 4.49
CA PHE A 596 -19.78 -12.99 4.89
C PHE A 596 -20.75 -11.97 4.29
N GLU A 597 -20.36 -10.69 4.19
CA GLU A 597 -21.16 -9.66 3.54
C GLU A 597 -21.43 -9.96 2.05
N THR A 598 -20.44 -10.45 1.30
CA THR A 598 -20.60 -10.79 -0.11
C THR A 598 -21.54 -11.97 -0.24
N SER A 599 -21.39 -13.01 0.60
CA SER A 599 -22.29 -14.17 0.62
C SER A 599 -23.75 -13.76 0.88
N LEU A 600 -23.98 -12.83 1.82
CA LEU A 600 -25.32 -12.28 2.07
C LEU A 600 -25.87 -11.53 0.84
N ASN A 601 -25.05 -10.76 0.14
CA ASN A 601 -25.45 -10.06 -1.08
C ASN A 601 -25.82 -11.04 -2.21
N LEU A 602 -25.10 -12.15 -2.34
CA LEU A 602 -25.42 -13.22 -3.29
C LEU A 602 -26.75 -13.91 -2.95
N ILE A 603 -27.00 -14.24 -1.68
CA ILE A 603 -28.28 -14.80 -1.22
C ILE A 603 -29.43 -13.86 -1.52
N ALA A 604 -29.26 -12.58 -1.19
CA ALA A 604 -30.27 -11.57 -1.45
C ALA A 604 -30.58 -11.43 -2.94
N HIS A 605 -29.55 -11.52 -3.80
CA HIS A 605 -29.71 -11.53 -5.25
C HIS A 605 -30.49 -12.76 -5.73
N CYS A 606 -30.21 -13.96 -5.18
CA CYS A 606 -31.01 -15.14 -5.50
C CYS A 606 -32.49 -14.94 -5.12
N PHE A 607 -32.78 -14.39 -3.94
CA PHE A 607 -34.16 -14.07 -3.55
C PHE A 607 -34.81 -13.04 -4.47
N GLU A 608 -34.05 -12.06 -4.97
CA GLU A 608 -34.53 -11.10 -5.97
C GLU A 608 -34.93 -11.81 -7.27
N LEU A 609 -34.08 -12.70 -7.78
CA LEU A 609 -34.32 -13.47 -9.01
C LEU A 609 -35.53 -14.42 -8.92
N GLU A 610 -35.89 -14.82 -7.70
CA GLU A 610 -37.09 -15.62 -7.37
C GLU A 610 -38.31 -14.77 -7.00
N GLY A 611 -38.22 -13.44 -7.09
CA GLY A 611 -39.33 -12.53 -6.79
C GLY A 611 -39.66 -12.39 -5.29
N GLN A 612 -38.76 -12.82 -4.40
CA GLN A 612 -38.91 -12.72 -2.95
C GLN A 612 -38.34 -11.40 -2.40
N TRP A 613 -38.83 -10.27 -2.93
CA TRP A 613 -38.28 -8.92 -2.69
C TRP A 613 -38.19 -8.54 -1.21
N LYS A 614 -39.19 -8.92 -0.39
CA LYS A 614 -39.19 -8.64 1.05
C LYS A 614 -38.05 -9.36 1.78
N LEU A 615 -37.74 -10.58 1.37
CA LEU A 615 -36.67 -11.38 1.95
C LEU A 615 -35.31 -10.86 1.47
N ALA A 616 -35.16 -10.60 0.17
CA ALA A 616 -33.98 -9.95 -0.41
C ALA A 616 -33.64 -8.64 0.32
N TRP A 617 -34.63 -7.77 0.54
CA TRP A 617 -34.45 -6.51 1.28
C TRP A 617 -33.94 -6.71 2.71
N ARG A 618 -34.50 -7.70 3.44
CA ARG A 618 -34.05 -8.01 4.80
C ARG A 618 -32.60 -8.49 4.82
N VAL A 619 -32.22 -9.31 3.86
CA VAL A 619 -30.85 -9.85 3.76
C VAL A 619 -29.86 -8.74 3.37
N TYR A 620 -30.18 -7.88 2.39
CA TYR A 620 -29.33 -6.72 2.07
C TYR A 620 -29.19 -5.77 3.26
N LYS A 621 -30.28 -5.48 3.98
CA LYS A 621 -30.23 -4.67 5.20
C LYS A 621 -29.36 -5.31 6.29
N PHE A 622 -29.37 -6.63 6.40
CA PHE A 622 -28.51 -7.36 7.33
C PHE A 622 -27.04 -7.30 6.91
N SER A 623 -26.75 -7.45 5.60
CA SER A 623 -25.41 -7.26 5.02
C SER A 623 -24.83 -5.87 5.34
N VAL A 624 -25.63 -4.81 5.13
CA VAL A 624 -25.27 -3.43 5.52
C VAL A 624 -24.97 -3.32 7.02
N LYS A 625 -25.80 -3.91 7.89
CA LYS A 625 -25.55 -3.86 9.33
C LYS A 625 -24.28 -4.60 9.74
N PHE A 626 -23.99 -5.72 9.09
CA PHE A 626 -22.83 -6.54 9.38
C PHE A 626 -21.52 -5.85 8.94
N ARG A 627 -21.52 -5.26 7.74
CA ARG A 627 -20.37 -4.52 7.22
C ARG A 627 -20.84 -3.21 6.56
N PRO A 628 -21.10 -2.15 7.36
CA PRO A 628 -21.59 -0.86 6.85
C PRO A 628 -20.71 -0.24 5.77
N GLN A 629 -19.43 -0.61 5.78
CA GLN A 629 -18.40 -0.17 4.84
C GLN A 629 -18.51 -0.84 3.46
N ASN A 630 -19.22 -1.97 3.35
CA ASN A 630 -19.56 -2.57 2.06
C ASN A 630 -20.90 -2.03 1.55
N ASN A 631 -20.84 -0.92 0.81
CA ASN A 631 -22.01 -0.27 0.22
C ASN A 631 -22.58 -0.98 -1.03
N ALA A 632 -22.04 -2.12 -1.47
CA ALA A 632 -22.65 -2.90 -2.55
C ALA A 632 -24.12 -3.26 -2.22
N ALA A 633 -24.39 -3.59 -0.95
CA ALA A 633 -25.75 -3.83 -0.47
C ALA A 633 -26.65 -2.58 -0.56
N TYR A 634 -26.12 -1.37 -0.34
CA TYR A 634 -26.87 -0.13 -0.56
C TYR A 634 -27.25 0.04 -2.03
N TRP A 635 -26.34 -0.23 -2.96
CA TRP A 635 -26.64 -0.19 -4.40
C TRP A 635 -27.78 -1.13 -4.79
N HIS A 636 -27.78 -2.36 -4.28
CA HIS A 636 -28.88 -3.29 -4.50
C HIS A 636 -30.20 -2.78 -3.92
N MET A 637 -30.18 -2.25 -2.69
CA MET A 637 -31.38 -1.68 -2.05
C MET A 637 -31.92 -0.46 -2.82
N PHE A 638 -31.06 0.47 -3.25
CA PHE A 638 -31.46 1.63 -4.05
C PHE A 638 -32.05 1.21 -5.40
N ARG A 639 -31.48 0.20 -6.05
CA ARG A 639 -32.04 -0.37 -7.28
C ARG A 639 -33.42 -0.97 -7.07
N MET A 640 -33.61 -1.73 -6.00
CA MET A 640 -34.92 -2.31 -5.66
C MET A 640 -35.97 -1.22 -5.43
N ILE A 641 -35.61 -0.11 -4.78
CA ILE A 641 -36.48 1.06 -4.64
C ILE A 641 -36.77 1.68 -6.02
N GLY A 642 -35.75 1.95 -6.83
CA GLY A 642 -35.91 2.54 -8.17
C GLY A 642 -36.81 1.71 -9.09
N GLY A 643 -36.67 0.37 -9.04
CA GLY A 643 -37.51 -0.57 -9.79
C GLY A 643 -38.97 -0.60 -9.30
N LEU A 644 -39.22 -0.38 -8.00
CA LEU A 644 -40.56 -0.31 -7.41
C LEU A 644 -41.29 1.01 -7.73
N PHE A 645 -40.57 2.12 -7.86
CA PHE A 645 -41.18 3.45 -8.04
C PHE A 645 -41.32 3.89 -9.50
N TYR A 646 -40.47 3.43 -10.41
CA TYR A 646 -40.44 3.97 -11.77
C TYR A 646 -40.87 3.02 -12.88
N GLY A 647 -41.00 1.70 -12.64
CA GLY A 647 -41.26 0.74 -13.73
C GLY A 647 -40.21 0.77 -14.84
N VAL A 648 -39.10 1.47 -14.63
CA VAL A 648 -37.99 1.61 -15.58
C VAL A 648 -37.09 0.41 -15.38
N LYS A 649 -37.03 -0.48 -16.38
CA LYS A 649 -35.86 -1.34 -16.58
C LYS A 649 -34.66 -0.40 -16.74
N MET A 650 -33.89 -0.18 -15.67
CA MET A 650 -32.56 0.36 -15.83
C MET A 650 -31.79 -0.62 -16.71
N LEU A 651 -31.35 -0.14 -17.87
CA LEU A 651 -30.61 -0.88 -18.87
C LEU A 651 -29.49 -1.67 -18.18
N SER A 652 -29.39 -2.95 -18.54
CA SER A 652 -28.21 -3.75 -18.27
C SER A 652 -26.98 -2.99 -18.78
N TRP A 653 -26.03 -2.74 -17.88
CA TRP A 653 -24.66 -2.46 -18.29
C TRP A 653 -24.02 -3.74 -18.81
#